data_AF-A0A931T8K0-F1
#
_entry.id   AF-A0A931T8K0-F1
#
_cell.length_a   1.000
_cell.length_b   1.000
_cell.length_c   1.000
_cell.angle_alpha   90.00
_cell.angle_beta   90.00
_cell.angle_gamma   90.00
#
_symmetry.space_group_name_H-M   'P 1'
#
loop_
_entity.id
_entity.type
_entity.pdbx_description
1 polymer ?
#
loop_
_entity_poly.entity_id
_entity_poly.type
_entity_poly.pdbx_seq_one_letter_code
_entity_poly.pdbx_strand_id
1 'polypeptide(L)'
;MTTEPRQGETRTEQLDRGTFEIVRDRLIEHSASLAGATNALNQRRLEIFGGGEMAVLGSERIRTENNCVPRDIAGIGELFLFGYNVFIGLRREISVADAFSLHRCVETDLGFEFPQLSPGDPGYFLDDPAFVRDFRELFQYYKNTSLLQLRLVESRLLAVFKVGESLNDVKVFRWEAGVDGSVRYIDNRGERDAVYPPQFDFEWTPTSREDFVHGEHPHVSILDQLFVDTVGGDLTIKIENNTADGLGIYREPVDEADQSLDDAAISYAKLGALILLRVVPYREELQRFFVFNTRTKKVRRIDEIGHACVQLPEDHGIIFPGGYYLRGGETKSFDQSVEGMQFIRAIRSPNGEDVLYVFYRRSDGQWLLLPYNMIRKEVVNLLSCHGFSLFEDGKMIIFSATSGEPARVHPVQLWKTPFESATHVATRKPTGTYLEKVGNADLVRGISDALGICRMISDQDPRREIYEDLIASCTRMADSYYWLGHAEIGLLGTIREIQVTAEQVIDEFEKVEALEAQASSSVAAIAAAIDDIIRGARPESWRSIEDYVGALAALRAKRGQIISLRELRYVDRARLDELEARVVTSFDDVSRQTLGYLLQEESLAPYRRSSEEIEARISTIDKVTAADAGIVQVETVAGSLNMLIEVLDTIAIDDATVRIGLLDRISSLMGGLNRIRAMLAARRKELFAKEGAAEFGVQFNLLEQNMTNALARAASPESCDTELSKLLLLLENLETRFGELEDYLDRLTTKREEIFEAFSARRQSLLDERQRRADQLMTAANRILDGIVRRSESFVGSDALNAFFASDPMVEKLHDTSRRLRDLGDVVRADEIDGRRKAAKSDAARSLRDRADIFEVGASIIRLGEHRFSVNTQKLELTMLPRDGRMVLHLTGTSFFQTIESRELDEARELWTETHVSESAGVYRGEFLAASILDAAERGENGLSFEHLATAALGHDELLSLVRDYSVSRYDEGYERGVHDDDATRILTALVAMLQTGGLLRYTPAARAAAALFWASFDDRDRRAELERQAQSMMRLRRSFASSGDGNPL
;
A
#
# COMPACT_ATOMS: atom_id res chain seq x y z
N MET A 1 18.65 -27.08 -48.01
CA MET A 1 17.47 -27.33 -47.17
C MET A 1 17.90 -27.06 -45.73
N THR A 2 18.00 -25.79 -45.29
CA THR A 2 16.90 -25.03 -44.64
C THR A 2 16.16 -25.84 -43.58
N THR A 3 16.64 -25.79 -42.35
CA THR A 3 15.86 -26.11 -41.16
C THR A 3 15.67 -24.80 -40.39
N GLU A 4 14.46 -24.27 -40.50
CA GLU A 4 13.94 -23.17 -39.70
C GLU A 4 13.99 -23.53 -38.20
N PRO A 5 14.26 -22.56 -37.30
CA PRO A 5 13.97 -22.75 -35.89
C PRO A 5 12.45 -22.62 -35.67
N ARG A 6 11.86 -23.65 -35.05
CA ARG A 6 10.46 -23.65 -34.59
C ARG A 6 10.24 -22.47 -33.64
N GLN A 7 9.65 -21.40 -34.14
CA GLN A 7 8.94 -20.41 -33.34
C GLN A 7 7.64 -21.06 -32.85
N GLY A 8 7.61 -21.53 -31.61
CA GLY A 8 6.41 -22.15 -31.05
C GLY A 8 6.42 -22.40 -29.56
N GLU A 9 7.58 -22.56 -28.91
CA GLU A 9 7.63 -23.01 -27.51
C GLU A 9 7.96 -21.90 -26.49
N THR A 10 8.35 -20.70 -26.91
CA THR A 10 8.74 -19.63 -25.96
C THR A 10 7.59 -18.74 -25.50
N ARG A 11 6.35 -18.97 -25.96
CA ARG A 11 5.22 -18.07 -25.67
C ARG A 11 4.27 -18.56 -24.57
N THR A 12 4.44 -19.79 -24.09
CA THR A 12 3.54 -20.40 -23.10
C THR A 12 4.07 -20.31 -21.66
N GLU A 13 5.36 -20.06 -21.44
CA GLU A 13 5.94 -19.85 -20.10
C GLU A 13 5.79 -18.41 -19.57
N GLN A 14 5.37 -17.44 -20.40
CA GLN A 14 5.18 -16.05 -19.97
C GLN A 14 3.84 -15.77 -19.26
N LEU A 15 2.91 -16.73 -19.24
CA LEU A 15 1.57 -16.54 -18.68
C LEU A 15 1.44 -16.95 -17.20
N ASP A 16 2.53 -17.39 -16.55
CA ASP A 16 2.52 -17.91 -15.18
C ASP A 16 3.24 -17.00 -14.16
N ARG A 17 3.55 -15.74 -14.53
CA ARG A 17 4.11 -14.77 -13.59
C ARG A 17 3.05 -14.33 -12.57
N GLY A 18 3.24 -14.72 -11.30
CA GLY A 18 2.36 -14.32 -10.20
C GLY A 18 2.35 -12.81 -9.95
N THR A 19 1.29 -12.31 -9.33
CA THR A 19 1.14 -10.88 -8.94
C THR A 19 2.38 -10.36 -8.20
N PHE A 20 2.99 -11.18 -7.34
CA PHE A 20 4.23 -10.89 -6.63
C PHE A 20 5.39 -10.49 -7.56
N GLU A 21 5.63 -11.24 -8.66
CA GLU A 21 6.72 -10.95 -9.59
C GLU A 21 6.49 -9.63 -10.34
N ILE A 22 5.23 -9.31 -10.66
CA ILE A 22 4.86 -8.06 -11.33
C ILE A 22 5.15 -6.86 -10.42
N VAL A 23 4.77 -6.94 -9.14
CA VAL A 23 5.03 -5.85 -8.18
C VAL A 23 6.54 -5.73 -7.90
N ARG A 24 7.28 -6.84 -7.85
CA ARG A 24 8.75 -6.84 -7.72
C ARG A 24 9.43 -6.19 -8.93
N ASP A 25 9.01 -6.51 -10.15
CA ASP A 25 9.56 -5.91 -11.37
C ASP A 25 9.31 -4.39 -11.38
N ARG A 26 8.14 -3.94 -10.90
CA ARG A 26 7.84 -2.51 -10.71
C ARG A 26 8.76 -1.85 -9.67
N LEU A 27 9.07 -2.54 -8.57
CA LEU A 27 10.01 -2.04 -7.55
C LEU A 27 11.42 -1.83 -8.15
N ILE A 28 11.87 -2.74 -9.02
CA ILE A 28 13.14 -2.61 -9.74
C ILE A 28 13.12 -1.42 -10.70
N GLU A 29 12.01 -1.19 -11.41
CA GLU A 29 11.82 -0.05 -12.30
C GLU A 29 11.90 1.29 -11.54
N HIS A 30 11.21 1.41 -10.40
CA HIS A 30 11.31 2.59 -9.54
C HIS A 30 12.72 2.79 -8.98
N SER A 31 13.44 1.71 -8.65
CA SER A 31 14.86 1.77 -8.24
C SER A 31 15.75 2.35 -9.34
N ALA A 32 15.55 1.92 -10.59
CA ALA A 32 16.30 2.44 -11.73
C ALA A 32 16.02 3.94 -11.97
N SER A 33 14.77 4.36 -11.82
CA SER A 33 14.37 5.77 -11.90
C SER A 33 15.03 6.61 -10.80
N LEU A 34 15.00 6.13 -9.55
CA LEU A 34 15.65 6.79 -8.42
C LEU A 34 17.16 6.90 -8.63
N ALA A 35 17.82 5.83 -9.09
CA ALA A 35 19.24 5.84 -9.38
C ALA A 35 19.60 6.87 -10.46
N GLY A 36 18.82 6.95 -11.55
CA GLY A 36 18.99 7.94 -12.61
C GLY A 36 18.89 9.37 -12.10
N ALA A 37 17.82 9.70 -11.37
CA ALA A 37 17.61 11.03 -10.81
C ALA A 37 18.67 11.41 -9.76
N THR A 38 19.07 10.46 -8.92
CA THR A 38 20.12 10.63 -7.91
C THR A 38 21.48 10.90 -8.54
N ASN A 39 21.83 10.17 -9.60
CA ASN A 39 23.08 10.40 -10.34
C ASN A 39 23.09 11.76 -11.04
N ALA A 40 21.96 12.21 -11.58
CA ALA A 40 21.83 13.55 -12.16
C ALA A 40 21.97 14.67 -11.10
N LEU A 41 21.47 14.45 -9.88
CA LEU A 41 21.72 15.35 -8.74
C LEU A 41 23.21 15.36 -8.37
N ASN A 42 23.85 14.19 -8.31
CA ASN A 42 25.26 14.09 -7.99
C ASN A 42 26.16 14.80 -9.02
N GLN A 43 25.83 14.73 -10.31
CA GLN A 43 26.56 15.46 -11.35
C GLN A 43 26.49 16.98 -11.16
N ARG A 44 25.30 17.53 -10.92
CA ARG A 44 25.11 18.97 -10.64
C ARG A 44 25.84 19.41 -9.37
N ARG A 45 25.88 18.55 -8.35
CA ARG A 45 26.66 18.78 -7.13
C ARG A 45 28.16 18.86 -7.43
N LEU A 46 28.70 17.94 -8.24
CA LEU A 46 30.11 17.94 -8.65
C LEU A 46 30.49 19.19 -9.45
N GLU A 47 29.61 19.71 -10.30
CA GLU A 47 29.83 20.96 -11.05
C GLU A 47 29.99 22.19 -10.14
N ILE A 48 29.29 22.21 -8.99
CA ILE A 48 29.25 23.35 -8.07
C ILE A 48 30.37 23.26 -7.02
N PHE A 49 30.52 22.10 -6.39
CA PHE A 49 31.44 21.94 -5.25
C PHE A 49 32.80 21.35 -5.66
N GLY A 50 32.91 20.83 -6.88
CA GLY A 50 34.05 20.05 -7.35
C GLY A 50 34.04 18.62 -6.84
N GLY A 51 34.55 17.69 -7.66
CA GLY A 51 34.92 16.33 -7.25
C GLY A 51 36.43 16.20 -7.18
N GLY A 52 36.97 15.65 -6.09
CA GLY A 52 38.40 15.45 -5.93
C GLY A 52 38.79 14.01 -6.24
N GLU A 53 39.07 13.69 -7.50
CA GLU A 53 39.75 12.44 -7.81
C GLU A 53 41.22 12.50 -7.36
N MET A 54 41.68 11.43 -6.72
CA MET A 54 43.09 11.31 -6.36
C MET A 54 43.93 10.94 -7.58
N ALA A 55 44.87 11.80 -7.90
CA ALA A 55 45.75 11.63 -9.05
C ALA A 55 47.19 12.02 -8.70
N VAL A 56 48.16 11.26 -9.22
CA VAL A 56 49.58 11.61 -9.14
C VAL A 56 49.84 12.82 -10.05
N LEU A 57 50.27 13.93 -9.46
CA LEU A 57 50.70 15.14 -10.19
C LEU A 57 52.14 15.02 -10.68
N GLY A 58 52.99 14.31 -9.94
CA GLY A 58 54.40 14.15 -10.29
C GLY A 58 55.13 13.14 -9.40
N SER A 59 56.32 12.74 -9.83
CA SER A 59 57.21 11.88 -9.05
C SER A 59 58.62 12.46 -9.08
N GLU A 60 59.27 12.52 -7.92
CA GLU A 60 60.67 12.91 -7.77
C GLU A 60 61.42 11.95 -6.81
N ARG A 61 62.68 12.24 -6.51
CA ARG A 61 63.60 11.45 -5.73
C ARG A 61 64.40 12.34 -4.79
N ILE A 62 64.25 12.12 -3.50
CA ILE A 62 65.13 12.72 -2.50
C ILE A 62 66.44 11.94 -2.47
N ARG A 63 67.58 12.66 -2.46
CA ARG A 63 68.91 12.07 -2.34
C ARG A 63 69.52 12.40 -0.99
N THR A 64 69.95 11.37 -0.27
CA THR A 64 70.67 11.50 1.00
C THR A 64 72.17 11.27 0.80
N GLU A 65 72.98 11.85 1.68
CA GLU A 65 74.45 11.74 1.60
C GLU A 65 74.93 10.30 1.86
N ASN A 66 74.30 9.64 2.82
CA ASN A 66 74.62 8.29 3.29
C ASN A 66 73.51 7.31 2.94
N ASN A 67 73.83 6.01 2.88
CA ASN A 67 72.80 4.98 2.77
C ASN A 67 71.98 4.98 4.06
N CYS A 68 70.68 5.22 3.95
CA CYS A 68 69.79 5.29 5.09
C CYS A 68 68.50 4.49 4.86
N VAL A 69 67.90 4.06 5.96
CA VAL A 69 66.54 3.54 5.98
C VAL A 69 65.62 4.70 6.32
N PRO A 70 64.83 5.20 5.36
CA PRO A 70 63.90 6.29 5.59
C PRO A 70 62.77 5.84 6.52
N ARG A 71 62.30 6.74 7.38
CA ARG A 71 61.34 6.41 8.45
C ARG A 71 60.05 7.16 8.39
N ASP A 72 60.10 8.47 8.11
CA ASP A 72 58.88 9.27 8.06
C ASP A 72 59.12 10.64 7.42
N ILE A 73 58.03 11.32 7.10
CA ILE A 73 58.04 12.74 6.70
C ILE A 73 57.03 13.54 7.51
N ALA A 74 57.35 14.80 7.82
CA ALA A 74 56.39 15.72 8.41
C ALA A 74 56.47 17.08 7.72
N GLY A 75 55.33 17.57 7.22
CA GLY A 75 55.23 18.91 6.61
C GLY A 75 54.91 20.00 7.61
N ILE A 76 55.44 21.20 7.34
CA ILE A 76 55.18 22.46 8.04
C ILE A 76 55.11 23.57 6.98
N GLY A 77 53.90 24.02 6.64
CA GLY A 77 53.71 24.96 5.54
C GLY A 77 54.26 24.39 4.22
N GLU A 78 55.15 25.12 3.53
CA GLU A 78 55.83 24.68 2.30
C GLU A 78 57.08 23.80 2.56
N LEU A 79 57.48 23.67 3.83
CA LEU A 79 58.63 22.87 4.24
C LEU A 79 58.19 21.45 4.58
N PHE A 80 59.07 20.48 4.40
CA PHE A 80 58.88 19.16 4.99
C PHE A 80 60.21 18.58 5.46
N LEU A 81 60.14 17.94 6.63
CA LEU A 81 61.26 17.26 7.27
C LEU A 81 61.23 15.79 6.84
N PHE A 82 62.31 15.34 6.22
CA PHE A 82 62.55 13.95 5.85
C PHE A 82 63.41 13.29 6.92
N GLY A 83 62.87 12.28 7.61
CA GLY A 83 63.52 11.58 8.70
C GLY A 83 63.99 10.18 8.30
N TYR A 84 65.21 9.81 8.70
CA TYR A 84 65.81 8.54 8.32
C TYR A 84 66.82 8.04 9.35
N ASN A 85 67.16 6.75 9.26
CA ASN A 85 68.19 6.12 10.09
C ASN A 85 69.39 5.73 9.23
N VAL A 86 70.59 6.21 9.55
CA VAL A 86 71.84 5.81 8.89
C VAL A 86 72.51 4.69 9.68
N PHE A 87 73.05 3.69 8.99
CA PHE A 87 73.96 2.72 9.58
C PHE A 87 75.40 3.22 9.48
N ILE A 88 75.96 3.74 10.57
CA ILE A 88 77.31 4.31 10.60
C ILE A 88 78.31 3.30 11.17
N GLY A 89 79.23 2.78 10.34
CA GLY A 89 80.19 1.74 10.74
C GLY A 89 81.50 2.23 11.39
N LEU A 90 82.07 3.38 10.97
CA LEU A 90 83.42 3.82 11.37
C LEU A 90 83.50 5.22 11.99
N ARG A 91 82.42 6.01 11.97
CA ARG A 91 82.34 7.35 12.60
C ARG A 91 81.87 7.21 14.05
N ARG A 92 82.47 7.96 14.98
CA ARG A 92 82.14 7.95 16.42
C ARG A 92 81.02 8.91 16.82
N GLU A 93 80.67 9.88 15.97
CA GLU A 93 79.68 10.91 16.27
C GLU A 93 78.62 10.97 15.15
N ILE A 94 77.35 10.94 15.54
CA ILE A 94 76.17 11.08 14.68
C ILE A 94 75.76 12.55 14.67
N SER A 95 75.64 13.14 13.48
CA SER A 95 75.21 14.53 13.29
C SER A 95 73.70 14.61 13.01
N VAL A 96 73.11 15.81 13.11
CA VAL A 96 71.69 16.03 12.79
C VAL A 96 71.38 15.65 11.34
N ALA A 97 72.31 15.93 10.42
CA ALA A 97 72.21 15.56 9.00
C ALA A 97 72.29 14.04 8.76
N ASP A 98 72.61 13.23 9.77
CA ASP A 98 72.56 11.77 9.67
C ASP A 98 71.18 11.19 10.09
N ALA A 99 70.26 12.04 10.56
CA ALA A 99 68.89 11.63 10.93
C ALA A 99 67.79 12.43 10.21
N PHE A 100 68.10 13.64 9.73
CA PHE A 100 67.14 14.55 9.12
C PHE A 100 67.69 15.25 7.88
N SER A 101 66.83 15.48 6.89
CA SER A 101 67.02 16.49 5.85
C SER A 101 65.76 17.35 5.72
N LEU A 102 65.94 18.66 5.62
CA LEU A 102 64.84 19.60 5.48
C LEU A 102 64.72 20.00 4.00
N HIS A 103 63.51 19.95 3.46
CA HIS A 103 63.23 20.25 2.05
C HIS A 103 62.11 21.27 1.93
N ARG A 104 62.04 21.94 0.78
CA ARG A 104 60.93 22.81 0.39
C ARG A 104 60.23 22.25 -0.84
N CYS A 105 58.91 22.30 -0.89
CA CYS A 105 58.17 21.99 -2.11
C CYS A 105 58.12 23.23 -3.01
N VAL A 106 58.64 23.14 -4.24
CA VAL A 106 58.62 24.24 -5.23
C VAL A 106 57.93 23.76 -6.51
N GLU A 107 56.96 24.53 -6.98
CA GLU A 107 56.28 24.31 -8.26
C GLU A 107 57.05 25.00 -9.40
N THR A 108 57.33 24.28 -10.48
CA THR A 108 58.09 24.76 -11.64
C THR A 108 57.31 24.50 -12.93
N ASP A 109 57.67 25.16 -14.03
CA ASP A 109 57.02 24.98 -15.34
C ASP A 109 57.11 23.52 -15.87
N LEU A 110 58.05 22.73 -15.35
CA LEU A 110 58.30 21.33 -15.71
C LEU A 110 57.77 20.32 -14.67
N GLY A 111 57.13 20.78 -13.59
CA GLY A 111 56.57 19.92 -12.54
C GLY A 111 56.85 20.43 -11.13
N PHE A 112 57.42 19.58 -10.28
CA PHE A 112 57.70 19.88 -8.88
C PHE A 112 59.11 19.47 -8.52
N GLU A 113 59.77 20.28 -7.70
CA GLU A 113 61.10 20.01 -7.16
C GLU A 113 61.09 20.07 -5.63
N PHE A 114 61.99 19.30 -5.00
CA PHE A 114 62.14 19.22 -3.56
C PHE A 114 63.56 19.60 -3.08
N PRO A 115 64.03 20.85 -3.32
CA PRO A 115 65.36 21.28 -2.93
C PRO A 115 65.59 21.13 -1.42
N GLN A 116 66.77 20.61 -1.05
CA GLN A 116 67.22 20.52 0.33
C GLN A 116 67.71 21.88 0.82
N LEU A 117 67.28 22.27 2.02
CA LEU A 117 67.73 23.48 2.72
C LEU A 117 68.99 23.20 3.56
N SER A 118 69.87 24.19 3.66
CA SER A 118 71.12 24.17 4.43
C SER A 118 71.11 25.20 5.56
N PRO A 119 71.97 25.07 6.59
CA PRO A 119 72.12 26.09 7.64
C PRO A 119 72.37 27.48 7.04
N GLY A 120 71.56 28.46 7.44
CA GLY A 120 71.57 29.83 6.90
C GLY A 120 70.51 30.13 5.83
N ASP A 121 69.85 29.11 5.26
CA ASP A 121 68.70 29.33 4.37
C ASP A 121 67.46 29.78 5.16
N PRO A 122 66.59 30.65 4.59
CA PRO A 122 65.36 31.07 5.25
C PRO A 122 64.46 29.88 5.61
N GLY A 123 64.11 29.75 6.89
CA GLY A 123 63.26 28.67 7.41
C GLY A 123 64.01 27.40 7.84
N TYR A 124 65.35 27.34 7.75
CA TYR A 124 66.13 26.25 8.34
C TYR A 124 66.13 26.37 9.87
N PHE A 125 65.62 25.33 10.56
CA PHE A 125 65.45 25.34 12.02
C PHE A 125 66.24 24.25 12.77
N LEU A 126 66.97 23.40 12.03
CA LEU A 126 67.69 22.26 12.59
C LEU A 126 69.07 22.61 13.18
N ASP A 127 69.50 23.87 13.08
CA ASP A 127 70.74 24.41 13.62
C ASP A 127 70.57 25.13 14.98
N ASP A 128 69.37 25.06 15.59
CA ASP A 128 69.15 25.57 16.94
C ASP A 128 70.19 24.97 17.93
N PRO A 129 71.01 25.79 18.61
CA PRO A 129 72.09 25.28 19.45
C PRO A 129 71.62 24.37 20.60
N ALA A 130 70.42 24.59 21.14
CA ALA A 130 69.86 23.75 22.18
C ALA A 130 69.43 22.40 21.61
N PHE A 131 68.79 22.37 20.44
CA PHE A 131 68.44 21.12 19.75
C PHE A 131 69.68 20.31 19.40
N VAL A 132 70.71 20.93 18.80
CA VAL A 132 71.94 20.23 18.40
C VAL A 132 72.65 19.61 19.60
N ARG A 133 72.66 20.29 20.76
CA ARG A 133 73.20 19.74 22.00
C ARG A 133 72.39 18.53 22.46
N ASP A 134 71.08 18.70 22.60
CA ASP A 134 70.19 17.65 23.12
C ASP A 134 70.17 16.41 22.19
N PHE A 135 70.28 16.62 20.87
CA PHE A 135 70.41 15.57 19.87
C PHE A 135 71.73 14.79 20.01
N ARG A 136 72.87 15.47 20.21
CA ARG A 136 74.16 14.79 20.45
C ARG A 136 74.13 13.99 21.74
N GLU A 137 73.55 14.54 22.80
CA GLU A 137 73.39 13.84 24.08
C GLU A 137 72.59 12.54 23.92
N LEU A 138 71.51 12.55 23.12
CA LEU A 138 70.71 11.35 22.84
C LEU A 138 71.57 10.19 22.30
N PHE A 139 72.35 10.44 21.25
CA PHE A 139 73.20 9.40 20.65
C PHE A 139 74.44 9.06 21.48
N GLN A 140 74.87 9.94 22.39
CA GLN A 140 75.97 9.68 23.32
C GLN A 140 75.54 8.75 24.46
N TYR A 141 74.34 8.93 25.02
CA TYR A 141 73.88 8.18 26.18
C TYR A 141 73.12 6.89 25.82
N TYR A 142 72.48 6.84 24.65
CA TYR A 142 71.64 5.71 24.24
C TYR A 142 72.20 5.04 22.98
N LYS A 143 72.71 3.80 23.12
CA LYS A 143 73.37 3.06 22.03
C LYS A 143 72.41 2.52 20.96
N ASN A 144 71.16 2.24 21.32
CA ASN A 144 70.15 1.69 20.41
C ASN A 144 69.21 2.78 19.89
N THR A 145 69.72 4.01 19.72
CA THR A 145 68.92 5.14 19.27
C THR A 145 68.54 5.01 17.81
N SER A 146 67.25 5.05 17.52
CA SER A 146 66.73 5.11 16.14
C SER A 146 65.47 5.95 16.06
N LEU A 147 65.30 6.67 14.95
CA LEU A 147 64.08 7.42 14.67
C LEU A 147 62.93 6.44 14.42
N LEU A 148 61.83 6.61 15.14
CA LEU A 148 60.58 5.87 14.94
C LEU A 148 59.64 6.62 14.02
N GLN A 149 59.36 7.89 14.32
CA GLN A 149 58.28 8.64 13.67
C GLN A 149 58.54 10.14 13.68
N LEU A 150 58.04 10.84 12.66
CA LEU A 150 57.86 12.29 12.66
C LEU A 150 56.36 12.59 12.68
N ARG A 151 55.90 13.42 13.62
CA ARG A 151 54.46 13.68 13.76
C ARG A 151 54.19 15.14 14.03
N LEU A 152 53.27 15.72 13.27
CA LEU A 152 52.68 17.02 13.57
C LEU A 152 51.42 16.80 14.41
N VAL A 153 51.43 17.26 15.67
CA VAL A 153 50.29 17.21 16.59
C VAL A 153 49.94 18.64 16.96
N GLU A 154 48.73 19.08 16.59
CA GLU A 154 48.31 20.49 16.71
C GLU A 154 49.32 21.43 16.03
N SER A 155 49.94 22.34 16.78
CA SER A 155 51.00 23.25 16.32
C SER A 155 52.40 22.79 16.76
N ARG A 156 52.60 21.50 17.03
CA ARG A 156 53.89 20.95 17.46
C ARG A 156 54.40 19.87 16.52
N LEU A 157 55.61 20.06 16.01
CA LEU A 157 56.36 18.99 15.35
C LEU A 157 57.06 18.14 16.41
N LEU A 158 56.88 16.83 16.33
CA LEU A 158 57.47 15.85 17.22
C LEU A 158 58.41 14.94 16.43
N ALA A 159 59.62 14.70 16.93
CA ALA A 159 60.49 13.64 16.46
C ALA A 159 60.67 12.59 17.56
N VAL A 160 60.16 11.38 17.30
CA VAL A 160 60.09 10.29 18.28
C VAL A 160 61.23 9.32 18.02
N PHE A 161 62.17 9.22 18.96
CA PHE A 161 63.30 8.29 18.92
C PHE A 161 63.11 7.15 19.90
N LYS A 162 63.34 5.92 19.46
CA LYS A 162 63.50 4.75 20.33
C LYS A 162 64.85 4.83 21.03
N VAL A 163 64.89 4.59 22.33
CA VAL A 163 66.13 4.61 23.13
C VAL A 163 66.40 3.32 23.93
N GLY A 164 65.41 2.41 24.00
CA GLY A 164 65.47 1.13 24.71
C GLY A 164 65.18 -0.07 23.81
N GLU A 165 64.82 -1.21 24.40
CA GLU A 165 64.42 -2.41 23.65
C GLU A 165 62.95 -2.35 23.23
N SER A 166 62.08 -1.79 24.09
CA SER A 166 60.66 -1.61 23.81
C SER A 166 60.43 -0.47 22.82
N LEU A 167 59.37 -0.58 22.00
CA LEU A 167 58.94 0.54 21.16
C LEU A 167 58.43 1.73 21.98
N ASN A 168 58.02 1.49 23.23
CA ASN A 168 57.52 2.53 24.15
C ASN A 168 58.63 3.29 24.88
N ASP A 169 59.88 2.80 24.85
CA ASP A 169 61.03 3.48 25.42
C ASP A 169 61.47 4.58 24.46
N VAL A 170 60.84 5.76 24.56
CA VAL A 170 61.03 6.85 23.61
C VAL A 170 61.59 8.12 24.23
N LYS A 171 62.34 8.88 23.43
CA LYS A 171 62.69 10.28 23.64
C LYS A 171 62.08 11.12 22.53
N VAL A 172 61.43 12.22 22.87
CA VAL A 172 60.64 13.00 21.92
C VAL A 172 61.10 14.45 21.91
N PHE A 173 61.68 14.87 20.78
CA PHE A 173 61.99 16.28 20.53
C PHE A 173 60.74 17.01 20.08
N ARG A 174 60.59 18.27 20.53
CA ARG A 174 59.44 19.11 20.21
C ARG A 174 59.88 20.43 19.62
N TRP A 175 59.21 20.81 18.52
CA TRP A 175 59.25 22.16 17.99
C TRP A 175 57.84 22.75 17.97
N GLU A 176 57.74 24.04 18.26
CA GLU A 176 56.54 24.83 18.01
C GLU A 176 56.54 25.28 16.54
N ALA A 177 55.48 24.99 15.81
CA ALA A 177 55.24 25.44 14.44
C ALA A 177 54.21 26.58 14.45
N GLY A 178 54.67 27.79 14.13
CA GLY A 178 53.85 28.99 14.03
C GLY A 178 53.01 29.04 12.75
N VAL A 179 51.93 29.83 12.78
CA VAL A 179 51.03 30.04 11.63
C VAL A 179 51.72 30.80 10.49
N ASP A 180 52.81 31.50 10.79
CA ASP A 180 53.68 32.20 9.84
C ASP A 180 54.75 31.29 9.19
N GLY A 181 54.72 29.98 9.49
CA GLY A 181 55.72 29.02 9.01
C GLY A 181 57.04 29.02 9.79
N SER A 182 57.12 29.78 10.89
CA SER A 182 58.28 29.74 11.79
C SER A 182 58.30 28.46 12.62
N VAL A 183 59.48 27.88 12.85
CA VAL A 183 59.65 26.66 13.65
C VAL A 183 60.67 26.90 14.75
N ARG A 184 60.29 26.69 16.01
CA ARG A 184 61.13 26.97 17.19
C ARG A 184 61.28 25.73 18.06
N TYR A 185 62.51 25.35 18.40
CA TYR A 185 62.76 24.23 19.30
C TYR A 185 62.29 24.54 20.74
N ILE A 186 61.66 23.55 21.38
CA ILE A 186 61.17 23.65 22.76
C ILE A 186 62.09 22.87 23.70
N ASP A 187 62.09 21.53 23.59
CA ASP A 187 62.86 20.60 24.43
C ASP A 187 62.79 19.15 23.87
N ASN A 188 63.41 18.21 24.60
CA ASN A 188 63.39 16.77 24.35
C ASN A 188 62.49 15.98 25.34
N ARG A 189 61.44 16.61 25.89
CA ARG A 189 60.54 16.07 26.92
C ARG A 189 59.09 15.90 26.42
N GLY A 190 58.94 15.53 25.15
CA GLY A 190 57.64 15.41 24.49
C GLY A 190 56.91 14.08 24.67
N GLU A 191 57.33 13.20 25.59
CA GLU A 191 56.74 11.87 25.73
C GLU A 191 55.23 11.91 26.02
N ARG A 192 54.76 12.97 26.71
CA ARG A 192 53.33 13.20 26.98
C ARG A 192 52.54 13.72 25.77
N ASP A 193 53.22 14.30 24.79
CA ASP A 193 52.60 14.79 23.54
C ASP A 193 52.57 13.68 22.47
N ALA A 194 53.43 12.67 22.59
CA ALA A 194 53.52 11.52 21.67
C ALA A 194 52.56 10.37 22.04
N VAL A 195 51.30 10.70 22.37
CA VAL A 195 50.26 9.71 22.70
C VAL A 195 49.49 9.33 21.43
N TYR A 196 49.28 8.03 21.24
CA TYR A 196 48.46 7.49 20.15
C TYR A 196 46.98 7.53 20.55
N PRO A 197 46.06 7.75 19.59
CA PRO A 197 44.63 7.75 19.91
C PRO A 197 44.14 6.35 20.29
N PRO A 198 42.92 6.24 20.85
CA PRO A 198 42.23 4.96 21.00
C PRO A 198 42.17 4.20 19.67
N GLN A 199 42.39 2.89 19.73
CA GLN A 199 42.37 2.00 18.56
C GLN A 199 40.95 1.60 18.15
N PHE A 200 40.00 1.85 19.04
CA PHE A 200 38.58 1.62 18.89
C PHE A 200 37.84 2.90 19.26
N ASP A 201 36.81 3.25 18.51
CA ASP A 201 35.85 4.32 18.88
C ASP A 201 34.65 3.77 19.67
N PHE A 202 34.72 2.49 20.07
CA PHE A 202 33.75 1.78 20.90
C PHE A 202 34.46 0.97 22.00
N GLU A 203 33.69 0.52 22.99
CA GLU A 203 34.19 -0.31 24.09
C GLU A 203 33.73 -1.78 23.96
N TRP A 204 34.63 -2.70 24.30
CA TRP A 204 34.31 -4.14 24.36
C TRP A 204 33.64 -4.47 25.69
N THR A 205 32.42 -4.99 25.63
CA THR A 205 31.65 -5.43 26.80
C THR A 205 31.92 -6.92 27.06
N PRO A 206 32.55 -7.31 28.18
CA PRO A 206 32.73 -8.72 28.52
C PRO A 206 31.39 -9.35 28.92
N THR A 207 31.21 -10.62 28.58
CA THR A 207 30.03 -11.40 29.02
C THR A 207 30.14 -11.77 30.50
N SER A 208 29.00 -12.01 31.12
CA SER A 208 28.83 -12.35 32.53
C SER A 208 28.12 -13.70 32.68
N ARG A 209 28.02 -14.23 33.90
CA ARG A 209 27.29 -15.49 34.15
C ARG A 209 25.80 -15.41 33.86
N GLU A 210 25.21 -14.22 33.85
CA GLU A 210 23.78 -14.04 33.54
C GLU A 210 23.49 -14.31 32.06
N ASP A 211 24.52 -14.20 31.21
CA ASP A 211 24.42 -14.45 29.76
C ASP A 211 24.48 -15.94 29.42
N PHE A 212 24.71 -16.82 30.39
CA PHE A 212 24.95 -18.26 30.14
C PHE A 212 23.63 -19.02 30.07
N VAL A 213 23.40 -19.69 28.94
CA VAL A 213 22.24 -20.55 28.72
C VAL A 213 22.68 -22.02 28.83
N HIS A 214 22.11 -22.73 29.81
CA HIS A 214 22.43 -24.12 30.07
C HIS A 214 21.50 -25.09 29.32
N GLY A 215 22.02 -26.26 28.95
CA GLY A 215 21.28 -27.33 28.27
C GLY A 215 22.23 -28.41 27.74
N GLU A 216 21.78 -29.22 26.76
CA GLU A 216 22.60 -30.27 26.13
C GLU A 216 23.74 -29.66 25.29
N HIS A 217 23.45 -28.56 24.59
CA HIS A 217 24.42 -27.70 23.92
C HIS A 217 24.43 -26.30 24.58
N PRO A 218 25.14 -26.11 25.71
CA PRO A 218 25.20 -24.83 26.41
C PRO A 218 25.89 -23.76 25.57
N HIS A 219 25.48 -22.50 25.72
CA HIS A 219 26.00 -21.36 24.95
C HIS A 219 25.85 -20.03 25.71
N VAL A 220 26.58 -18.99 25.31
CA VAL A 220 26.50 -17.63 25.85
C VAL A 220 25.58 -16.79 24.96
N SER A 221 24.52 -16.22 25.53
CA SER A 221 23.61 -15.26 24.88
C SER A 221 24.27 -13.89 24.78
N ILE A 222 24.32 -13.35 23.56
CA ILE A 222 24.76 -11.99 23.28
C ILE A 222 23.51 -11.19 22.89
N LEU A 223 23.02 -10.39 23.84
CA LEU A 223 21.85 -9.50 23.67
C LEU A 223 20.57 -10.22 23.22
N ASP A 224 20.44 -11.53 23.47
CA ASP A 224 19.36 -12.39 22.99
C ASP A 224 19.19 -12.40 21.45
N GLN A 225 20.26 -12.07 20.72
CA GLN A 225 20.27 -12.02 19.25
C GLN A 225 21.25 -12.99 18.62
N LEU A 226 22.26 -13.43 19.38
CA LEU A 226 23.35 -14.26 18.92
C LEU A 226 23.82 -15.14 20.07
N PHE A 227 24.12 -16.40 19.81
CA PHE A 227 24.48 -17.37 20.83
C PHE A 227 25.79 -18.02 20.45
N VAL A 228 26.78 -17.98 21.35
CA VAL A 228 28.15 -18.45 21.07
C VAL A 228 28.48 -19.59 22.00
N ASP A 229 28.94 -20.71 21.46
CA ASP A 229 29.49 -21.81 22.23
C ASP A 229 30.90 -22.19 21.75
N THR A 230 31.67 -22.76 22.66
CA THR A 230 33.06 -23.21 22.44
C THR A 230 33.24 -24.66 22.90
N VAL A 231 32.13 -25.39 23.05
CA VAL A 231 32.10 -26.75 23.63
C VAL A 231 32.06 -27.81 22.52
N GLY A 232 32.54 -29.02 22.82
CA GLY A 232 32.44 -30.14 21.87
C GLY A 232 33.41 -30.05 20.70
N GLY A 233 34.57 -29.41 20.88
CA GLY A 233 35.63 -29.35 19.88
C GLY A 233 35.58 -28.17 18.91
N ASP A 234 34.51 -27.38 18.90
CA ASP A 234 34.34 -26.27 17.98
C ASP A 234 33.85 -25.00 18.68
N LEU A 235 34.18 -23.85 18.09
CA LEU A 235 33.53 -22.57 18.31
C LEU A 235 32.35 -22.49 17.34
N THR A 236 31.14 -22.41 17.87
CA THR A 236 29.90 -22.32 17.09
C THR A 236 29.17 -21.01 17.40
N ILE A 237 28.62 -20.38 16.36
CA ILE A 237 27.78 -19.18 16.50
C ILE A 237 26.40 -19.47 15.93
N LYS A 238 25.36 -19.23 16.72
CA LYS A 238 23.94 -19.54 16.45
C LYS A 238 23.08 -18.29 16.56
N ILE A 239 21.93 -18.29 15.89
CA ILE A 239 20.94 -17.20 15.93
C ILE A 239 19.64 -17.57 16.64
N GLU A 240 19.45 -18.85 16.93
CA GLU A 240 18.32 -19.37 17.69
C GLU A 240 18.78 -19.78 19.09
N ASN A 241 17.96 -19.47 20.09
CA ASN A 241 18.16 -19.92 21.46
C ASN A 241 17.71 -21.39 21.58
N ASN A 242 18.49 -22.30 20.99
CA ASN A 242 18.22 -23.73 21.04
C ASN A 242 19.40 -24.47 21.66
N THR A 243 19.13 -25.20 22.74
CA THR A 243 20.11 -26.04 23.44
C THR A 243 19.99 -27.53 23.09
N ALA A 244 19.07 -27.92 22.21
CA ALA A 244 18.82 -29.30 21.77
C ALA A 244 19.52 -29.67 20.45
N ASP A 245 19.94 -28.68 19.63
CA ASP A 245 20.72 -28.91 18.41
C ASP A 245 21.89 -27.91 18.31
N GLY A 246 23.04 -28.38 17.80
CA GLY A 246 24.31 -27.67 17.73
C GLY A 246 24.58 -26.95 16.41
N LEU A 247 23.70 -27.00 15.42
CA LEU A 247 23.95 -26.43 14.09
C LEU A 247 23.83 -24.89 14.09
N GLY A 248 24.97 -24.21 14.19
CA GLY A 248 25.08 -22.76 14.05
C GLY A 248 25.28 -22.27 12.61
N ILE A 249 25.19 -20.96 12.42
CA ILE A 249 25.45 -20.27 11.15
C ILE A 249 26.96 -20.09 10.86
N TYR A 250 27.80 -20.42 11.84
CA TYR A 250 29.25 -20.44 11.73
C TYR A 250 29.83 -21.49 12.67
N ARG A 251 30.90 -22.18 12.24
CA ARG A 251 31.60 -23.20 13.01
C ARG A 251 33.06 -23.27 12.61
N GLU A 252 33.95 -23.37 13.58
CA GLU A 252 35.37 -23.64 13.37
C GLU A 252 35.99 -24.36 14.57
N PRO A 253 37.06 -25.15 14.39
CA PRO A 253 37.66 -25.93 15.49
C PRO A 253 38.34 -25.04 16.53
N VAL A 254 38.37 -25.53 17.77
CA VAL A 254 39.19 -25.00 18.87
C VAL A 254 40.34 -25.94 19.20
N ASP A 255 41.44 -25.42 19.74
CA ASP A 255 42.63 -26.23 20.02
C ASP A 255 42.37 -27.23 21.17
N GLU A 256 41.61 -26.82 22.18
CA GLU A 256 41.26 -27.64 23.36
C GLU A 256 39.81 -28.11 23.29
N ALA A 257 39.59 -29.32 22.80
CA ALA A 257 38.24 -29.84 22.55
C ALA A 257 37.39 -30.07 23.81
N ASP A 258 38.04 -30.27 24.96
CA ASP A 258 37.41 -30.56 26.25
C ASP A 258 37.11 -29.28 27.08
N GLN A 259 37.25 -28.09 26.51
CA GLN A 259 36.96 -26.83 27.22
C GLN A 259 35.47 -26.69 27.56
N SER A 260 35.20 -26.09 28.71
CA SER A 260 33.85 -25.71 29.13
C SER A 260 33.50 -24.27 28.68
N LEU A 261 32.22 -23.91 28.79
CA LEU A 261 31.75 -22.57 28.40
C LEU A 261 32.39 -21.45 29.25
N ASP A 262 32.70 -21.73 30.52
CA ASP A 262 33.33 -20.79 31.45
C ASP A 262 34.82 -20.56 31.13
N ASP A 263 35.44 -21.45 30.35
CA ASP A 263 36.88 -21.41 30.06
C ASP A 263 37.23 -20.42 28.93
N ALA A 264 36.27 -20.08 28.08
CA ALA A 264 36.44 -19.12 26.98
C ALA A 264 36.04 -17.70 27.41
N ALA A 265 36.88 -16.71 27.08
CA ALA A 265 36.57 -15.30 27.33
C ALA A 265 35.87 -14.69 26.11
N ILE A 266 34.61 -14.29 26.27
CA ILE A 266 33.79 -13.68 25.21
C ILE A 266 33.53 -12.21 25.56
N SER A 267 33.66 -11.33 24.57
CA SER A 267 33.28 -9.92 24.67
C SER A 267 32.60 -9.48 23.38
N TYR A 268 31.72 -8.48 23.46
CA TYR A 268 30.99 -7.98 22.30
C TYR A 268 30.92 -6.45 22.26
N ALA A 269 30.64 -5.91 21.08
CA ALA A 269 30.30 -4.50 20.89
C ALA A 269 29.16 -4.37 19.87
N LYS A 270 28.10 -3.63 20.21
CA LYS A 270 26.95 -3.39 19.31
C LYS A 270 27.11 -2.04 18.60
N LEU A 271 27.25 -2.09 17.28
CA LEU A 271 27.43 -0.93 16.40
C LEU A 271 26.31 -0.91 15.34
N GLY A 272 25.21 -0.22 15.64
CA GLY A 272 24.05 -0.19 14.74
C GLY A 272 23.49 -1.59 14.48
N ALA A 273 23.55 -2.05 13.23
CA ALA A 273 23.14 -3.39 12.81
C ALA A 273 24.26 -4.45 12.89
N LEU A 274 25.44 -4.10 13.41
CA LEU A 274 26.58 -5.01 13.55
C LEU A 274 26.80 -5.36 15.03
N ILE A 275 27.05 -6.62 15.31
CA ILE A 275 27.55 -7.10 16.60
C ILE A 275 28.95 -7.64 16.34
N LEU A 276 29.94 -6.97 16.91
CA LEU A 276 31.32 -7.45 16.90
C LEU A 276 31.51 -8.41 18.07
N LEU A 277 32.20 -9.52 17.83
CA LEU A 277 32.59 -10.47 18.87
C LEU A 277 34.10 -10.56 18.94
N ARG A 278 34.60 -10.67 20.16
CA ARG A 278 35.96 -11.07 20.50
C ARG A 278 35.87 -12.33 21.35
N VAL A 279 36.42 -13.43 20.85
CA VAL A 279 36.40 -14.73 21.53
C VAL A 279 37.83 -15.20 21.72
N VAL A 280 38.17 -15.55 22.96
CA VAL A 280 39.44 -16.19 23.31
C VAL A 280 39.13 -17.58 23.84
N PRO A 281 39.27 -18.63 23.01
CA PRO A 281 39.11 -20.00 23.48
C PRO A 281 40.16 -20.36 24.54
N TYR A 282 39.88 -21.40 25.32
CA TYR A 282 40.73 -21.82 26.41
C TYR A 282 42.13 -22.21 25.94
N ARG A 283 43.15 -21.62 26.57
CA ARG A 283 44.59 -21.83 26.30
C ARG A 283 45.05 -21.52 24.87
N GLU A 284 44.23 -20.88 24.06
CA GLU A 284 44.68 -20.33 22.78
C GLU A 284 45.37 -18.98 22.99
N GLU A 285 46.50 -18.77 22.30
CA GLU A 285 47.21 -17.48 22.31
C GLU A 285 46.55 -16.46 21.38
N LEU A 286 45.81 -16.93 20.36
CA LEU A 286 45.18 -16.09 19.35
C LEU A 286 43.75 -15.72 19.75
N GLN A 287 43.47 -14.43 19.71
CA GLN A 287 42.10 -13.90 19.84
C GLN A 287 41.41 -13.97 18.49
N ARG A 288 40.16 -14.42 18.48
CA ARG A 288 39.34 -14.53 17.27
C ARG A 288 38.29 -13.45 17.25
N PHE A 289 38.12 -12.81 16.09
CA PHE A 289 37.18 -11.70 15.96
C PHE A 289 36.14 -11.96 14.87
N PHE A 290 34.88 -11.63 15.18
CA PHE A 290 33.76 -11.87 14.28
C PHE A 290 32.89 -10.63 14.13
N VAL A 291 32.29 -10.50 12.96
CA VAL A 291 31.24 -9.53 12.67
C VAL A 291 29.96 -10.29 12.36
N PHE A 292 28.98 -10.16 13.25
CA PHE A 292 27.62 -10.61 12.99
C PHE A 292 26.78 -9.44 12.48
N ASN A 293 26.15 -9.63 11.32
CA ASN A 293 25.22 -8.65 10.77
C ASN A 293 23.79 -9.07 11.13
N THR A 294 23.12 -8.27 11.97
CA THR A 294 21.80 -8.61 12.50
C THR A 294 20.70 -8.62 11.43
N ARG A 295 20.94 -7.98 10.29
CA ARG A 295 20.03 -7.91 9.13
C ARG A 295 20.19 -9.12 8.21
N THR A 296 21.42 -9.38 7.76
CA THR A 296 21.67 -10.50 6.84
C THR A 296 21.75 -11.85 7.56
N LYS A 297 21.81 -11.85 8.90
CA LYS A 297 22.01 -13.02 9.76
C LYS A 297 23.28 -13.82 9.40
N LYS A 298 24.27 -13.15 8.82
CA LYS A 298 25.57 -13.74 8.46
C LYS A 298 26.64 -13.35 9.47
N VAL A 299 27.52 -14.30 9.75
CA VAL A 299 28.74 -14.09 10.53
C VAL A 299 29.94 -14.15 9.59
N ARG A 300 30.93 -13.28 9.81
CA ARG A 300 32.22 -13.34 9.15
C ARG A 300 33.35 -13.21 10.18
N ARG A 301 34.34 -14.10 10.10
CA ARG A 301 35.61 -13.98 10.84
C ARG A 301 36.49 -12.91 10.20
N ILE A 302 36.90 -11.92 10.97
CA ILE A 302 37.71 -10.77 10.55
C ILE A 302 38.65 -10.40 11.70
N ASP A 303 39.79 -11.09 11.79
CA ASP A 303 40.73 -10.93 12.90
C ASP A 303 41.43 -9.56 12.90
N GLU A 304 41.50 -8.90 11.74
CA GLU A 304 42.14 -7.59 11.56
C GLU A 304 41.45 -6.46 12.35
N ILE A 305 40.17 -6.63 12.72
CA ILE A 305 39.49 -5.66 13.59
C ILE A 305 40.13 -5.62 14.98
N GLY A 306 40.81 -6.69 15.41
CA GLY A 306 41.51 -6.76 16.70
C GLY A 306 42.70 -5.81 16.81
N HIS A 307 43.27 -5.36 15.69
CA HIS A 307 44.37 -4.38 15.70
C HIS A 307 43.86 -2.95 15.93
N ALA A 308 42.90 -2.53 15.11
CA ALA A 308 42.20 -1.26 15.22
C ALA A 308 40.92 -1.32 14.40
N CYS A 309 39.83 -0.75 14.91
CA CYS A 309 38.54 -0.74 14.23
C CYS A 309 37.74 0.50 14.63
N VAL A 310 37.29 1.26 13.64
CA VAL A 310 36.48 2.47 13.85
C VAL A 310 35.23 2.46 12.98
N GLN A 311 34.20 3.18 13.39
CA GLN A 311 32.95 3.31 12.65
C GLN A 311 33.15 4.18 11.40
N LEU A 312 32.56 3.73 10.28
CA LEU A 312 32.39 4.56 9.09
C LEU A 312 31.31 5.63 9.35
N PRO A 313 31.33 6.77 8.63
CA PRO A 313 30.36 7.83 8.83
C PRO A 313 28.94 7.35 8.54
N GLU A 314 27.94 8.00 9.17
CA GLU A 314 26.51 7.74 8.92
C GLU A 314 26.09 6.27 9.09
N ASP A 315 26.72 5.54 10.04
CA ASP A 315 26.43 4.12 10.30
C ASP A 315 26.60 3.23 9.05
N HIS A 316 27.52 3.60 8.16
CA HIS A 316 27.80 2.81 6.96
C HIS A 316 28.44 1.45 7.27
N GLY A 317 29.03 1.28 8.44
CA GLY A 317 29.71 0.06 8.86
C GLY A 317 30.97 0.36 9.65
N ILE A 318 32.00 -0.47 9.47
CA ILE A 318 33.29 -0.35 10.16
C ILE A 318 34.45 -0.38 9.16
N ILE A 319 35.56 0.25 9.54
CA ILE A 319 36.83 0.23 8.81
C ILE A 319 37.98 -0.10 9.76
N PHE A 320 38.90 -0.91 9.26
CA PHE A 320 40.03 -1.48 9.98
C PHE A 320 41.22 -1.56 9.01
N PRO A 321 42.47 -1.75 9.46
CA PRO A 321 43.62 -1.65 8.56
C PRO A 321 43.57 -2.70 7.43
N GLY A 322 42.97 -3.87 7.68
CA GLY A 322 42.78 -4.93 6.68
C GLY A 322 41.66 -4.70 5.66
N GLY A 323 40.81 -3.69 5.84
CA GLY A 323 39.60 -3.57 5.02
C GLY A 323 38.46 -2.77 5.64
N TYR A 324 37.26 -2.99 5.11
CA TYR A 324 36.03 -2.46 5.70
C TYR A 324 34.90 -3.47 5.58
N TYR A 325 33.89 -3.32 6.44
CA TYR A 325 32.66 -4.10 6.44
C TYR A 325 31.47 -3.13 6.48
N LEU A 326 30.65 -3.14 5.45
CA LEU A 326 29.46 -2.29 5.34
C LEU A 326 28.26 -2.92 6.04
N ARG A 327 27.32 -2.07 6.45
CA ARG A 327 26.05 -2.47 7.05
C ARG A 327 25.22 -3.40 6.15
N GLY A 328 25.35 -3.28 4.82
CA GLY A 328 24.72 -4.18 3.84
C GLY A 328 25.29 -5.60 3.83
N GLY A 329 26.44 -5.81 4.47
CA GLY A 329 27.19 -7.07 4.46
C GLY A 329 28.28 -7.11 3.40
N GLU A 330 28.38 -6.12 2.51
CA GLU A 330 29.52 -6.02 1.60
C GLU A 330 30.79 -5.70 2.38
N THR A 331 31.89 -6.33 1.97
CA THR A 331 33.17 -6.14 2.65
C THR A 331 34.30 -6.32 1.65
N LYS A 332 35.36 -5.56 1.85
CA LYS A 332 36.56 -5.59 1.02
C LYS A 332 37.74 -5.78 1.95
N SER A 333 38.48 -6.86 1.73
CA SER A 333 39.74 -7.15 2.40
C SER A 333 40.90 -6.80 1.46
N PHE A 334 42.00 -6.30 1.99
CA PHE A 334 43.20 -5.97 1.23
C PHE A 334 44.32 -6.98 1.51
N ASP A 335 45.04 -7.38 0.47
CA ASP A 335 46.12 -8.36 0.54
C ASP A 335 47.43 -7.70 1.00
N GLN A 336 47.47 -7.24 2.25
CA GLN A 336 48.67 -6.67 2.90
C GLN A 336 48.75 -7.11 4.36
N SER A 337 49.98 -7.24 4.87
CA SER A 337 50.20 -7.48 6.31
C SER A 337 49.80 -6.24 7.11
N VAL A 338 48.79 -6.38 7.96
CA VAL A 338 48.26 -5.32 8.82
C VAL A 338 48.52 -5.54 10.30
N GLU A 339 49.29 -6.58 10.63
CA GLU A 339 49.64 -6.90 12.00
C GLU A 339 50.39 -5.73 12.65
N GLY A 340 49.92 -5.31 13.83
CA GLY A 340 50.51 -4.20 14.58
C GLY A 340 50.20 -2.81 14.01
N MET A 341 49.31 -2.70 13.01
CA MET A 341 48.80 -1.41 12.54
C MET A 341 47.91 -0.76 13.60
N GLN A 342 48.13 0.53 13.82
CA GLN A 342 47.39 1.32 14.79
C GLN A 342 46.63 2.45 14.08
N PHE A 343 45.40 2.70 14.49
CA PHE A 343 44.65 3.87 14.03
C PHE A 343 45.30 5.16 14.56
N ILE A 344 45.40 6.18 13.70
CA ILE A 344 46.04 7.47 14.00
C ILE A 344 45.07 8.63 13.96
N ARG A 345 44.23 8.70 12.91
CA ARG A 345 43.17 9.73 12.76
C ARG A 345 42.32 9.46 11.53
N ALA A 346 41.16 10.10 11.49
CA ALA A 346 40.36 10.29 10.28
C ALA A 346 40.44 11.75 9.82
N ILE A 347 40.68 11.99 8.53
CA ILE A 347 40.70 13.32 7.92
C ILE A 347 39.47 13.44 7.01
N ARG A 348 38.53 14.30 7.38
CA ARG A 348 37.33 14.56 6.57
C ARG A 348 37.63 15.63 5.54
N SER A 349 37.35 15.36 4.27
CA SER A 349 37.42 16.38 3.23
C SER A 349 36.31 17.43 3.43
N PRO A 350 36.60 18.72 3.18
CA PRO A 350 35.56 19.75 3.13
C PRO A 350 34.51 19.54 2.03
N ASN A 351 34.78 18.69 1.02
CA ASN A 351 33.77 18.31 0.03
C ASN A 351 32.65 17.45 0.63
N GLY A 352 32.80 16.95 1.86
CA GLY A 352 31.81 16.11 2.53
C GLY A 352 31.64 14.71 1.94
N GLU A 353 32.38 14.35 0.88
CA GLU A 353 32.34 13.05 0.23
C GLU A 353 33.38 12.08 0.74
N ASP A 354 34.59 12.56 1.06
CA ASP A 354 35.74 11.70 1.27
C ASP A 354 36.26 11.78 2.71
N VAL A 355 36.59 10.63 3.29
CA VAL A 355 37.21 10.52 4.61
C VAL A 355 38.46 9.65 4.50
N LEU A 356 39.63 10.20 4.84
CA LEU A 356 40.89 9.46 4.87
C LEU A 356 41.10 8.83 6.25
N TYR A 357 41.06 7.51 6.34
CA TYR A 357 41.45 6.79 7.54
C TYR A 357 42.94 6.47 7.49
N VAL A 358 43.66 6.85 8.54
CA VAL A 358 45.11 6.76 8.60
C VAL A 358 45.50 5.74 9.66
N PHE A 359 46.21 4.69 9.23
CA PHE A 359 46.82 3.69 10.11
C PHE A 359 48.36 3.74 10.00
N TYR A 360 49.04 3.32 11.06
CA TYR A 360 50.49 3.35 11.15
C TYR A 360 51.03 2.16 11.93
N ARG A 361 52.12 1.58 11.45
CA ARG A 361 52.86 0.51 12.13
C ARG A 361 54.22 0.99 12.60
N ARG A 362 54.44 0.93 13.91
CA ARG A 362 55.64 1.49 14.58
C ARG A 362 56.94 0.70 14.33
N SER A 363 56.85 -0.59 14.02
CA SER A 363 58.03 -1.45 13.85
C SER A 363 58.85 -1.03 12.63
N ASP A 364 58.20 -0.89 11.48
CA ASP A 364 58.82 -0.57 10.19
C ASP A 364 58.53 0.84 9.68
N GLY A 365 57.57 1.55 10.26
CA GLY A 365 57.22 2.92 9.87
C GLY A 365 56.23 2.97 8.71
N GLN A 366 55.52 1.86 8.43
CA GLN A 366 54.55 1.82 7.35
C GLN A 366 53.27 2.59 7.72
N TRP A 367 52.83 3.46 6.82
CA TRP A 367 51.56 4.14 6.84
C TRP A 367 50.60 3.51 5.84
N LEU A 368 49.35 3.38 6.25
CA LEU A 368 48.26 2.90 5.41
C LEU A 368 47.15 3.94 5.37
N LEU A 369 46.89 4.49 4.18
CA LEU A 369 45.87 5.51 3.97
C LEU A 369 44.69 4.90 3.22
N LEU A 370 43.52 4.90 3.84
CA LEU A 370 42.28 4.35 3.32
C LEU A 370 41.28 5.48 3.04
N PRO A 371 41.24 6.02 1.81
CA PRO A 371 40.25 7.01 1.40
C PRO A 371 38.89 6.36 1.18
N TYR A 372 37.95 6.65 2.07
CA TYR A 372 36.59 6.17 2.01
C TYR A 372 35.68 7.22 1.36
N ASN A 373 34.98 6.85 0.29
CA ASN A 373 34.00 7.72 -0.36
C ASN A 373 32.59 7.42 0.17
N MET A 374 31.91 8.43 0.72
CA MET A 374 30.60 8.33 1.35
C MET A 374 29.48 8.00 0.37
N ILE A 375 29.55 8.44 -0.89
CA ILE A 375 28.50 8.17 -1.90
C ILE A 375 28.63 6.75 -2.44
N ARG A 376 29.83 6.39 -2.90
CA ARG A 376 30.11 5.06 -3.46
C ARG A 376 30.15 3.97 -2.37
N LYS A 377 30.34 4.37 -1.10
CA LYS A 377 30.52 3.50 0.07
C LYS A 377 31.69 2.52 -0.08
N GLU A 378 32.78 2.98 -0.67
CA GLU A 378 33.93 2.14 -0.93
C GLU A 378 35.23 2.86 -0.63
N VAL A 379 36.27 2.05 -0.39
CA VAL A 379 37.65 2.52 -0.43
C VAL A 379 38.18 2.31 -1.85
N VAL A 380 38.44 3.43 -2.54
CA VAL A 380 38.79 3.46 -3.96
C VAL A 380 40.24 3.00 -4.16
N ASN A 381 41.21 3.67 -3.52
CA ASN A 381 42.64 3.39 -3.65
C ASN A 381 43.32 3.28 -2.28
N LEU A 382 43.78 2.09 -1.91
CA LEU A 382 44.62 1.89 -0.73
C LEU A 382 46.03 2.41 -1.02
N LEU A 383 46.53 3.34 -0.19
CA LEU A 383 47.86 3.91 -0.32
C LEU A 383 48.75 3.43 0.82
N SER A 384 49.68 2.54 0.50
CA SER A 384 50.74 2.10 1.42
C SER A 384 51.99 2.94 1.19
N CYS A 385 52.51 3.55 2.24
CA CYS A 385 53.67 4.42 2.19
C CYS A 385 54.49 4.34 3.48
N HIS A 386 55.61 5.06 3.56
CA HIS A 386 56.48 5.15 4.74
C HIS A 386 56.59 6.59 5.25
N GLY A 387 55.76 7.48 4.73
CA GLY A 387 55.60 8.85 5.18
C GLY A 387 54.63 9.58 4.26
N PHE A 388 53.79 10.44 4.81
CA PHE A 388 52.96 11.33 4.02
C PHE A 388 52.80 12.70 4.69
N SER A 389 52.58 13.72 3.88
CA SER A 389 52.25 15.07 4.36
C SER A 389 51.17 15.68 3.49
N LEU A 390 50.19 16.34 4.12
CA LEU A 390 49.05 16.97 3.46
C LEU A 390 49.17 18.49 3.58
N PHE A 391 49.12 19.19 2.45
CA PHE A 391 49.14 20.65 2.38
C PHE A 391 47.72 21.23 2.46
N GLU A 392 47.63 22.53 2.74
CA GLU A 392 46.34 23.23 2.89
C GLU A 392 45.48 23.21 1.63
N ASP A 393 46.10 23.16 0.45
CA ASP A 393 45.45 23.13 -0.88
C ASP A 393 45.05 21.72 -1.35
N GLY A 394 45.18 20.71 -0.48
CA GLY A 394 44.84 19.32 -0.79
C GLY A 394 45.91 18.56 -1.56
N LYS A 395 47.07 19.16 -1.85
CA LYS A 395 48.23 18.41 -2.35
C LYS A 395 48.78 17.51 -1.23
N MET A 396 49.16 16.28 -1.57
CA MET A 396 49.71 15.31 -0.62
C MET A 396 51.03 14.76 -1.14
N ILE A 397 52.08 14.87 -0.33
CA ILE A 397 53.35 14.19 -0.60
C ILE A 397 53.28 12.80 0.02
N ILE A 398 53.66 11.80 -0.77
CA ILE A 398 53.81 10.42 -0.33
C ILE A 398 55.25 9.99 -0.55
N PHE A 399 55.85 9.41 0.49
CA PHE A 399 57.15 8.78 0.43
C PHE A 399 56.99 7.26 0.54
N SER A 400 57.61 6.50 -0.36
CA SER A 400 57.57 5.03 -0.34
C SER A 400 58.97 4.43 -0.33
N ALA A 401 59.29 3.63 0.70
CA ALA A 401 60.50 2.82 0.68
C ALA A 401 60.28 1.57 -0.20
N THR A 402 61.16 1.37 -1.18
CA THR A 402 61.06 0.24 -2.13
C THR A 402 61.59 -1.07 -1.54
N SER A 403 62.44 -1.00 -0.51
CA SER A 403 62.95 -2.12 0.27
C SER A 403 63.34 -1.65 1.68
N GLY A 404 63.44 -2.58 2.64
CA GLY A 404 63.96 -2.30 3.99
C GLY A 404 65.48 -2.13 4.05
N GLU A 405 66.17 -2.14 2.91
CA GLU A 405 67.62 -2.01 2.83
C GLU A 405 68.05 -0.53 2.76
N PRO A 406 69.19 -0.14 3.39
CA PRO A 406 69.68 1.22 3.32
C PRO A 406 69.99 1.67 1.88
N ALA A 407 69.37 2.77 1.43
CA ALA A 407 69.54 3.35 0.09
C ALA A 407 69.88 4.84 0.16
N ARG A 408 70.35 5.43 -0.94
CA ARG A 408 70.63 6.89 -1.06
C ARG A 408 69.56 7.68 -1.81
N VAL A 409 68.67 6.99 -2.51
CA VAL A 409 67.70 7.59 -3.42
C VAL A 409 66.32 7.10 -3.02
N HIS A 410 65.45 8.04 -2.68
CA HIS A 410 64.16 7.78 -2.04
C HIS A 410 63.05 8.36 -2.92
N PRO A 411 62.20 7.54 -3.54
CA PRO A 411 61.14 8.04 -4.41
C PRO A 411 60.05 8.73 -3.61
N VAL A 412 59.61 9.88 -4.10
CA VAL A 412 58.56 10.72 -3.52
C VAL A 412 57.56 11.07 -4.61
N GLN A 413 56.27 10.98 -4.29
CA GLN A 413 55.19 11.31 -5.21
C GLN A 413 54.39 12.48 -4.67
N LEU A 414 53.99 13.38 -5.56
CA LEU A 414 53.03 14.43 -5.26
C LEU A 414 51.67 14.02 -5.83
N TRP A 415 50.66 14.04 -4.97
CA TRP A 415 49.27 13.71 -5.28
C TRP A 415 48.41 14.95 -5.18
N LYS A 416 47.42 15.06 -6.07
CA LYS A 416 46.24 15.90 -5.85
C LYS A 416 45.21 15.06 -5.11
N THR A 417 44.65 15.57 -4.02
CA THR A 417 43.67 14.84 -3.20
C THR A 417 42.47 15.72 -2.86
N PRO A 418 41.32 15.13 -2.49
CA PRO A 418 40.17 15.90 -2.00
C PRO A 418 40.38 16.49 -0.60
N PHE A 419 41.46 16.17 0.12
CA PHE A 419 41.62 16.52 1.54
C PHE A 419 42.21 17.92 1.74
N GLU A 420 41.46 18.95 1.32
CA GLU A 420 41.83 20.35 1.52
C GLU A 420 41.60 20.80 2.97
N SER A 421 42.28 21.86 3.39
CA SER A 421 42.01 22.50 4.68
C SER A 421 40.73 23.36 4.65
N ALA A 422 40.05 23.48 5.77
CA ALA A 422 38.86 24.33 5.89
C ALA A 422 39.17 25.82 5.61
N THR A 423 40.38 26.28 5.95
CA THR A 423 40.88 27.63 5.69
C THR A 423 41.06 27.89 4.20
N HIS A 424 41.60 26.94 3.45
CA HIS A 424 41.76 27.06 2.00
C HIS A 424 40.40 27.10 1.28
N VAL A 425 39.46 26.23 1.65
CA VAL A 425 38.12 26.20 1.03
C VAL A 425 37.34 27.48 1.26
N ALA A 426 37.48 28.11 2.43
CA ALA A 426 36.85 29.39 2.75
C ALA A 426 37.30 30.56 1.85
N THR A 427 38.39 30.40 1.07
CA THR A 427 38.84 31.42 0.10
C THR A 427 38.06 31.39 -1.22
N ARG A 428 37.26 30.34 -1.48
CA ARG A 428 36.45 30.19 -2.71
C ARG A 428 35.22 31.11 -2.66
N LYS A 429 34.87 31.74 -3.79
CA LYS A 429 33.68 32.59 -3.89
C LYS A 429 32.42 31.72 -4.08
N PRO A 430 31.34 31.95 -3.30
CA PRO A 430 30.08 31.23 -3.48
C PRO A 430 29.37 31.62 -4.79
N THR A 431 28.71 30.65 -5.41
CA THR A 431 28.06 30.75 -6.73
C THR A 431 26.59 31.22 -6.61
N GLY A 432 25.96 31.04 -5.45
CA GLY A 432 24.60 31.49 -5.10
C GLY A 432 23.48 30.48 -5.39
N THR A 433 23.80 29.24 -5.73
CA THR A 433 22.85 28.18 -6.11
C THR A 433 22.03 27.65 -4.92
N TYR A 434 20.88 27.01 -5.18
CA TYR A 434 20.10 26.36 -4.12
C TYR A 434 20.87 25.20 -3.47
N LEU A 435 21.65 24.44 -4.25
CA LEU A 435 22.50 23.35 -3.75
C LEU A 435 23.55 23.85 -2.74
N GLU A 436 24.12 25.05 -2.93
CA GLU A 436 24.98 25.71 -1.92
C GLU A 436 24.24 26.10 -0.64
N LYS A 437 22.94 26.39 -0.71
CA LYS A 437 22.12 26.65 0.50
C LYS A 437 21.83 25.40 1.31
N VAL A 438 21.68 24.25 0.64
CA VAL A 438 21.54 22.94 1.31
C VAL A 438 22.88 22.54 1.95
N GLY A 439 23.98 22.77 1.24
CA GLY A 439 25.32 22.43 1.67
C GLY A 439 25.76 21.06 1.16
N ASN A 440 27.03 20.96 0.73
CA ASN A 440 27.54 19.77 0.06
C ASN A 440 27.45 18.51 0.94
N ALA A 441 27.83 18.61 2.21
CA ALA A 441 27.81 17.47 3.14
C ALA A 441 26.41 16.86 3.27
N ASP A 442 25.36 17.70 3.33
CA ASP A 442 23.98 17.22 3.45
C ASP A 442 23.50 16.58 2.12
N LEU A 443 23.89 17.16 0.98
CA LEU A 443 23.63 16.57 -0.34
C LEU A 443 24.30 15.20 -0.52
N VAL A 444 25.58 15.07 -0.12
CA VAL A 444 26.32 13.79 -0.19
C VAL A 444 25.60 12.73 0.63
N ARG A 445 25.17 13.06 1.85
CA ARG A 445 24.41 12.14 2.71
C ARG A 445 23.11 11.68 2.06
N GLY A 446 22.30 12.61 1.56
CA GLY A 446 21.04 12.28 0.87
C GLY A 446 21.25 11.46 -0.41
N ILE A 447 22.28 11.76 -1.21
CA ILE A 447 22.64 10.98 -2.41
C ILE A 447 23.09 9.56 -2.02
N SER A 448 23.92 9.43 -0.98
CA SER A 448 24.38 8.15 -0.45
C SER A 448 23.23 7.26 0.01
N ASP A 449 22.25 7.84 0.72
CA ASP A 449 21.07 7.12 1.21
C ASP A 449 20.15 6.69 0.05
N ALA A 450 19.93 7.56 -0.93
CA ALA A 450 19.16 7.25 -2.13
C ALA A 450 19.74 6.06 -2.92
N LEU A 451 21.07 6.07 -3.16
CA LEU A 451 21.75 4.95 -3.79
C LEU A 451 21.79 3.71 -2.89
N GLY A 452 21.76 3.88 -1.57
CA GLY A 452 21.58 2.81 -0.60
C GLY A 452 20.25 2.07 -0.77
N ILE A 453 19.14 2.81 -0.91
CA ILE A 453 17.81 2.26 -1.22
C ILE A 453 17.84 1.49 -2.54
N CYS A 454 18.49 2.02 -3.58
CA CYS A 454 18.61 1.32 -4.86
C CYS A 454 19.33 -0.02 -4.73
N ARG A 455 20.44 -0.08 -3.97
CA ARG A 455 21.19 -1.32 -3.70
C ARG A 455 20.36 -2.36 -2.94
N MET A 456 19.61 -1.93 -1.92
CA MET A 456 18.70 -2.82 -1.18
C MET A 456 17.65 -3.46 -2.09
N ILE A 457 17.20 -2.76 -3.14
CA ILE A 457 16.25 -3.31 -4.11
C ILE A 457 16.93 -4.26 -5.10
N SER A 458 18.21 -4.07 -5.43
CA SER A 458 18.93 -4.94 -6.38
C SER A 458 19.37 -6.27 -5.80
N ASP A 459 19.70 -6.31 -4.51
CA ASP A 459 20.26 -7.48 -3.83
C ASP A 459 19.13 -8.28 -3.13
N GLN A 460 18.29 -8.98 -3.91
CA GLN A 460 17.06 -9.60 -3.37
C GLN A 460 17.20 -11.08 -3.05
N ASP A 461 17.29 -11.38 -1.76
CA ASP A 461 16.67 -12.56 -1.16
C ASP A 461 15.26 -12.16 -0.72
N PRO A 462 14.17 -12.71 -1.29
CA PRO A 462 12.81 -12.24 -1.04
C PRO A 462 12.36 -12.66 0.36
N ARG A 463 12.57 -11.77 1.34
CA ARG A 463 12.12 -11.94 2.73
C ARG A 463 11.36 -10.72 3.19
N ARG A 464 10.34 -10.92 4.03
CA ARG A 464 9.51 -9.87 4.60
C ARG A 464 10.34 -8.77 5.27
N GLU A 465 11.33 -9.16 6.07
CA GLU A 465 12.16 -8.24 6.85
C GLU A 465 12.95 -7.27 5.97
N ILE A 466 13.31 -7.69 4.75
CA ILE A 466 14.06 -6.86 3.80
C ILE A 466 13.16 -5.74 3.24
N TYR A 467 11.90 -6.05 2.92
CA TYR A 467 10.94 -5.05 2.45
C TYR A 467 10.53 -4.09 3.57
N GLU A 468 10.40 -4.57 4.80
CA GLU A 468 10.19 -3.71 5.99
C GLU A 468 11.38 -2.76 6.21
N ASP A 469 12.61 -3.27 6.09
CA ASP A 469 13.84 -2.46 6.17
C ASP A 469 13.93 -1.42 5.04
N LEU A 470 13.45 -1.76 3.84
CA LEU A 470 13.37 -0.87 2.68
C LEU A 470 12.39 0.28 2.95
N ILE A 471 11.17 -0.03 3.42
CA ILE A 471 10.15 0.95 3.80
C ILE A 471 10.69 1.89 4.89
N ALA A 472 11.34 1.33 5.91
CA ALA A 472 11.93 2.10 6.98
C ALA A 472 13.07 3.02 6.47
N SER A 473 13.83 2.58 5.46
CA SER A 473 14.88 3.40 4.84
C SER A 473 14.31 4.54 3.99
N CYS A 474 13.26 4.29 3.20
CA CYS A 474 12.53 5.33 2.47
C CYS A 474 11.94 6.38 3.42
N THR A 475 11.34 5.93 4.53
CA THR A 475 10.73 6.82 5.54
C THR A 475 11.79 7.71 6.20
N ARG A 476 12.88 7.11 6.70
CA ARG A 476 13.99 7.88 7.30
C ARG A 476 14.56 8.91 6.34
N MET A 477 14.74 8.54 5.07
CA MET A 477 15.26 9.45 4.06
C MET A 477 14.30 10.62 3.81
N ALA A 478 13.00 10.35 3.66
CA ALA A 478 11.98 11.38 3.47
C ALA A 478 11.91 12.37 4.65
N ASP A 479 12.11 11.88 5.88
CA ASP A 479 12.05 12.69 7.11
C ASP A 479 13.35 13.47 7.36
N SER A 480 14.51 12.90 7.03
CA SER A 480 15.82 13.48 7.37
C SER A 480 16.22 14.62 6.44
N TYR A 481 15.78 14.60 5.18
CA TYR A 481 16.25 15.54 4.16
C TYR A 481 15.09 16.39 3.61
N TYR A 482 14.88 17.57 4.21
CA TYR A 482 13.79 18.49 3.87
C TYR A 482 13.78 18.95 2.40
N TRP A 483 14.93 18.93 1.72
CA TRP A 483 15.11 19.42 0.37
C TRP A 483 14.75 18.42 -0.73
N LEU A 484 14.47 17.14 -0.40
CA LEU A 484 14.15 16.10 -1.39
C LEU A 484 12.94 16.44 -2.27
N GLY A 485 11.99 17.20 -1.71
CA GLY A 485 10.79 17.64 -2.42
C GLY A 485 10.94 18.96 -3.19
N HIS A 486 12.09 19.63 -3.11
CA HIS A 486 12.31 20.88 -3.83
C HIS A 486 12.30 20.65 -5.36
N ALA A 487 11.74 21.58 -6.13
CA ALA A 487 11.55 21.44 -7.57
C ALA A 487 12.86 21.21 -8.35
N GLU A 488 13.97 21.75 -7.87
CA GLU A 488 15.30 21.52 -8.47
C GLU A 488 15.87 20.11 -8.21
N ILE A 489 15.32 19.35 -7.25
CA ILE A 489 15.83 18.05 -6.81
C ILE A 489 14.87 16.91 -7.17
N GLY A 490 13.61 16.99 -6.73
CA GLY A 490 12.53 16.12 -7.19
C GLY A 490 12.63 14.62 -6.84
N LEU A 491 13.38 14.21 -5.81
CA LEU A 491 13.56 12.79 -5.46
C LEU A 491 12.44 12.22 -4.59
N LEU A 492 11.73 13.07 -3.84
CA LEU A 492 10.71 12.62 -2.87
C LEU A 492 9.57 11.81 -3.48
N GLY A 493 9.17 12.12 -4.72
CA GLY A 493 8.12 11.38 -5.44
C GLY A 493 8.49 9.92 -5.66
N THR A 494 9.66 9.66 -6.24
CA THR A 494 10.14 8.30 -6.53
C THR A 494 10.40 7.50 -5.26
N ILE A 495 10.88 8.13 -4.17
CA ILE A 495 11.07 7.45 -2.88
C ILE A 495 9.72 6.97 -2.32
N ARG A 496 8.66 7.78 -2.43
CA ARG A 496 7.30 7.39 -2.00
C ARG A 496 6.71 6.29 -2.89
N GLU A 497 6.97 6.30 -4.19
CA GLU A 497 6.57 5.21 -5.10
C GLU A 497 7.24 3.89 -4.73
N ILE A 498 8.54 3.91 -4.41
CA ILE A 498 9.27 2.73 -3.90
C ILE A 498 8.64 2.23 -2.60
N GLN A 499 8.33 3.12 -1.66
CA GLN A 499 7.71 2.76 -0.38
C GLN A 499 6.35 2.07 -0.59
N VAL A 500 5.45 2.69 -1.35
CA VAL A 500 4.12 2.13 -1.64
C VAL A 500 4.22 0.78 -2.37
N THR A 501 5.17 0.66 -3.30
CA THR A 501 5.37 -0.60 -4.02
C THR A 501 5.92 -1.68 -3.09
N ALA A 502 6.83 -1.37 -2.17
CA ALA A 502 7.34 -2.32 -1.18
C ALA A 502 6.25 -2.80 -0.21
N GLU A 503 5.32 -1.93 0.20
CA GLU A 503 4.13 -2.30 0.99
C GLU A 503 3.25 -3.30 0.22
N GLN A 504 3.02 -3.07 -1.08
CA GLN A 504 2.28 -4.01 -1.94
C GLN A 504 2.99 -5.36 -2.08
N VAL A 505 4.33 -5.39 -2.09
CA VAL A 505 5.08 -6.65 -2.13
C VAL A 505 4.86 -7.46 -0.84
N ILE A 506 4.84 -6.81 0.32
CA ILE A 506 4.54 -7.48 1.61
C ILE A 506 3.14 -8.08 1.59
N ASP A 507 2.13 -7.31 1.16
CA ASP A 507 0.74 -7.78 1.09
C ASP A 507 0.57 -9.00 0.17
N GLU A 508 1.29 -9.05 -0.94
CA GLU A 508 1.28 -10.21 -1.85
C GLU A 508 2.08 -11.39 -1.31
N PHE A 509 3.17 -11.15 -0.58
CA PHE A 509 3.96 -12.19 0.07
C PHE A 509 3.12 -12.94 1.14
N GLU A 510 2.36 -12.22 1.96
CA GLU A 510 1.47 -12.82 2.97
C GLU A 510 0.39 -13.72 2.33
N LYS A 511 -0.12 -13.35 1.14
CA LYS A 511 -1.10 -14.18 0.40
C LYS A 511 -0.46 -15.46 -0.12
N VAL A 512 0.78 -15.40 -0.62
CA VAL A 512 1.51 -16.57 -1.10
C VAL A 512 1.78 -17.53 0.06
N GLU A 513 2.27 -17.06 1.21
CA GLU A 513 2.49 -17.89 2.40
C GLU A 513 1.19 -18.56 2.88
N ALA A 514 0.07 -17.84 2.88
CA ALA A 514 -1.23 -18.41 3.26
C ALA A 514 -1.68 -19.53 2.31
N LEU A 515 -1.48 -19.36 0.99
CA LEU A 515 -1.79 -20.38 -0.02
C LEU A 515 -0.88 -21.59 0.09
N GLU A 516 0.42 -21.40 0.35
CA GLU A 516 1.39 -22.48 0.60
C GLU A 516 1.05 -23.28 1.86
N ALA A 517 0.66 -22.61 2.94
CA ALA A 517 0.21 -23.27 4.17
C ALA A 517 -1.07 -24.08 3.95
N GLN A 518 -2.03 -23.54 3.19
CA GLN A 518 -3.27 -24.23 2.84
C GLN A 518 -3.01 -25.46 1.95
N ALA A 519 -2.13 -25.32 0.95
CA ALA A 519 -1.74 -26.42 0.06
C ALA A 519 -1.03 -27.54 0.86
N SER A 520 -0.08 -27.18 1.72
CA SER A 520 0.65 -28.11 2.58
C SER A 520 -0.28 -28.85 3.55
N SER A 521 -1.22 -28.14 4.20
CA SER A 521 -2.21 -28.76 5.07
C SER A 521 -3.11 -29.76 4.33
N SER A 522 -3.47 -29.46 3.07
CA SER A 522 -4.31 -30.33 2.26
C SER A 522 -3.57 -31.61 1.84
N VAL A 523 -2.28 -31.49 1.49
CA VAL A 523 -1.40 -32.63 1.20
C VAL A 523 -1.18 -33.50 2.44
N ALA A 524 -0.99 -32.89 3.62
CA ALA A 524 -0.85 -33.63 4.88
C ALA A 524 -2.13 -34.41 5.24
N ALA A 525 -3.31 -33.81 5.06
CA ALA A 525 -4.58 -34.46 5.34
C ALA A 525 -4.83 -35.68 4.44
N ILE A 526 -4.53 -35.58 3.13
CA ILE A 526 -4.69 -36.72 2.22
C ILE A 526 -3.65 -37.81 2.48
N ALA A 527 -2.42 -37.44 2.85
CA ALA A 527 -1.38 -38.40 3.24
C ALA A 527 -1.82 -39.25 4.43
N ALA A 528 -2.36 -38.62 5.49
CA ALA A 528 -2.88 -39.34 6.66
C ALA A 528 -4.03 -40.30 6.30
N ALA A 529 -4.96 -39.86 5.45
CA ALA A 529 -6.08 -40.70 5.01
C ALA A 529 -5.62 -41.89 4.15
N ILE A 530 -4.58 -41.72 3.33
CA ILE A 530 -3.96 -42.81 2.55
C ILE A 530 -3.27 -43.81 3.48
N ASP A 531 -2.54 -43.33 4.48
CA ASP A 531 -1.86 -44.18 5.46
C ASP A 531 -2.86 -45.08 6.21
N ASP A 532 -4.02 -44.54 6.60
CA ASP A 532 -5.06 -45.30 7.29
C ASP A 532 -5.71 -46.36 6.38
N ILE A 533 -5.98 -46.04 5.11
CA ILE A 533 -6.54 -47.01 4.14
C ILE A 533 -5.53 -48.13 3.86
N ILE A 534 -4.25 -47.80 3.65
CA ILE A 534 -3.21 -48.79 3.41
C ILE A 534 -3.00 -49.67 4.66
N ARG A 535 -3.07 -49.09 5.88
CA ARG A 535 -2.96 -49.86 7.13
C ARG A 535 -4.12 -50.83 7.31
N GLY A 536 -5.33 -50.45 6.86
CA GLY A 536 -6.55 -51.27 6.88
C GLY A 536 -6.62 -52.32 5.77
N ALA A 537 -5.84 -52.17 4.69
CA ALA A 537 -5.75 -53.11 3.57
C ALA A 537 -4.91 -54.37 3.90
N ARG A 538 -5.27 -55.09 4.99
CA ARG A 538 -4.58 -56.31 5.45
C ARG A 538 -5.44 -57.56 5.17
N PRO A 539 -5.03 -58.43 4.23
CA PRO A 539 -5.87 -59.54 3.73
C PRO A 539 -6.08 -60.67 4.73
N GLU A 540 -5.18 -60.81 5.69
CA GLU A 540 -5.21 -61.90 6.68
C GLU A 540 -6.48 -61.88 7.55
N SER A 541 -7.18 -60.75 7.60
CA SER A 541 -8.45 -60.57 8.32
C SER A 541 -9.70 -60.64 7.44
N TRP A 542 -9.56 -60.62 6.11
CA TRP A 542 -10.70 -60.55 5.19
C TRP A 542 -11.33 -61.92 4.96
N ARG A 543 -12.67 -61.98 5.01
CA ARG A 543 -13.43 -63.24 4.92
C ARG A 543 -14.47 -63.22 3.82
N SER A 544 -14.69 -62.08 3.17
CA SER A 544 -15.66 -61.94 2.10
C SER A 544 -15.11 -61.10 0.96
N ILE A 545 -15.72 -61.24 -0.22
CA ILE A 545 -15.32 -60.51 -1.43
C ILE A 545 -15.60 -59.01 -1.33
N GLU A 546 -16.56 -58.61 -0.49
CA GLU A 546 -16.93 -57.23 -0.22
C GLU A 546 -15.80 -56.44 0.49
N ASP A 547 -15.01 -57.11 1.35
CA ASP A 547 -13.85 -56.49 2.00
C ASP A 547 -12.80 -56.02 0.96
N TYR A 548 -12.54 -56.87 -0.04
CA TYR A 548 -11.61 -56.58 -1.15
C TYR A 548 -12.13 -55.44 -2.05
N VAL A 549 -13.41 -55.50 -2.44
CA VAL A 549 -14.05 -54.47 -3.27
C VAL A 549 -14.09 -53.11 -2.55
N GLY A 550 -14.39 -53.10 -1.24
CA GLY A 550 -14.38 -51.88 -0.43
C GLY A 550 -13.00 -51.22 -0.36
N ALA A 551 -11.93 -52.01 -0.19
CA ALA A 551 -10.56 -51.49 -0.17
C ALA A 551 -10.13 -50.90 -1.53
N LEU A 552 -10.45 -51.58 -2.64
CA LEU A 552 -10.17 -51.10 -4.00
C LEU A 552 -10.93 -49.80 -4.33
N ALA A 553 -12.19 -49.70 -3.92
CA ALA A 553 -12.99 -48.48 -4.08
C ALA A 553 -12.40 -47.30 -3.30
N ALA A 554 -11.97 -47.52 -2.06
CA ALA A 554 -11.36 -46.49 -1.21
C ALA A 554 -10.02 -45.98 -1.79
N LEU A 555 -9.16 -46.88 -2.25
CA LEU A 555 -7.88 -46.53 -2.90
C LEU A 555 -8.11 -45.74 -4.20
N ARG A 556 -9.07 -46.14 -5.04
CA ARG A 556 -9.43 -45.41 -6.27
C ARG A 556 -9.96 -44.01 -5.98
N ALA A 557 -10.81 -43.86 -4.96
CA ALA A 557 -11.32 -42.56 -4.54
C ALA A 557 -10.19 -41.62 -4.07
N LYS A 558 -9.21 -42.14 -3.33
CA LYS A 558 -8.05 -41.35 -2.91
C LYS A 558 -7.16 -40.94 -4.06
N ARG A 559 -6.97 -41.81 -5.05
CA ARG A 559 -6.25 -41.45 -6.29
C ARG A 559 -6.94 -40.31 -7.04
N GLY A 560 -8.27 -40.32 -7.12
CA GLY A 560 -9.04 -39.20 -7.68
C GLY A 560 -8.83 -37.88 -6.92
N GLN A 561 -8.83 -37.93 -5.59
CA GLN A 561 -8.56 -36.76 -4.74
C GLN A 561 -7.14 -36.21 -4.92
N ILE A 562 -6.12 -37.07 -5.10
CA ILE A 562 -4.74 -36.64 -5.41
C ILE A 562 -4.70 -35.85 -6.72
N ILE A 563 -5.42 -36.32 -7.76
CA ILE A 563 -5.47 -35.63 -9.06
C ILE A 563 -6.10 -34.24 -8.91
N SER A 564 -7.19 -34.10 -8.14
CA SER A 564 -7.79 -32.79 -7.87
C SER A 564 -6.85 -31.85 -7.09
N LEU A 565 -6.07 -32.37 -6.13
CA LEU A 565 -5.11 -31.54 -5.39
C LEU A 565 -3.96 -31.03 -6.27
N ARG A 566 -3.64 -31.68 -7.39
CA ARG A 566 -2.65 -31.18 -8.36
C ARG A 566 -3.06 -29.87 -9.03
N GLU A 567 -4.34 -29.51 -9.00
CA GLU A 567 -4.85 -28.24 -9.54
C GLU A 567 -4.67 -27.07 -8.57
N LEU A 568 -4.32 -27.33 -7.29
CA LEU A 568 -4.03 -26.27 -6.32
C LEU A 568 -2.68 -25.57 -6.65
N ARG A 569 -2.70 -24.24 -6.57
CA ARG A 569 -1.49 -23.42 -6.72
C ARG A 569 -0.56 -23.65 -5.53
N TYR A 570 0.75 -23.69 -5.78
CA TYR A 570 1.80 -23.91 -4.77
C TYR A 570 1.78 -25.28 -4.06
N VAL A 571 1.09 -26.29 -4.63
CA VAL A 571 1.07 -27.65 -4.08
C VAL A 571 2.40 -28.38 -4.32
N ASP A 572 2.86 -29.15 -3.33
CA ASP A 572 4.04 -30.01 -3.45
C ASP A 572 3.73 -31.21 -4.38
N ARG A 573 4.07 -31.03 -5.65
CA ARG A 573 3.85 -32.04 -6.70
C ARG A 573 4.68 -33.30 -6.47
N ALA A 574 5.91 -33.17 -5.96
CA ALA A 574 6.77 -34.31 -5.70
C ALA A 574 6.17 -35.20 -4.60
N ARG A 575 5.63 -34.58 -3.54
CA ARG A 575 4.94 -35.32 -2.48
C ARG A 575 3.64 -35.98 -2.97
N LEU A 576 2.86 -35.30 -3.82
CA LEU A 576 1.66 -35.89 -4.42
C LEU A 576 2.00 -37.09 -5.32
N ASP A 577 3.10 -37.01 -6.08
CA ASP A 577 3.56 -38.11 -6.94
C ASP A 577 3.97 -39.33 -6.11
N GLU A 578 4.64 -39.12 -4.99
CA GLU A 578 4.96 -40.18 -4.02
C GLU A 578 3.69 -40.83 -3.45
N LEU A 579 2.70 -40.02 -3.04
CA LEU A 579 1.43 -40.52 -2.52
C LEU A 579 0.63 -41.29 -3.57
N GLU A 580 0.60 -40.82 -4.82
CA GLU A 580 -0.03 -41.55 -5.92
C GLU A 580 0.66 -42.90 -6.16
N ALA A 581 2.00 -42.93 -6.19
CA ALA A 581 2.75 -44.17 -6.36
C ALA A 581 2.45 -45.19 -5.25
N ARG A 582 2.30 -44.73 -4.00
CA ARG A 582 1.91 -45.58 -2.85
C ARG A 582 0.49 -46.13 -3.00
N VAL A 583 -0.46 -45.30 -3.42
CA VAL A 583 -1.85 -45.73 -3.66
C VAL A 583 -1.92 -46.74 -4.80
N VAL A 584 -1.20 -46.52 -5.90
CA VAL A 584 -1.13 -47.45 -7.04
C VAL A 584 -0.53 -48.79 -6.61
N THR A 585 0.59 -48.78 -5.89
CA THR A 585 1.22 -50.01 -5.39
C THR A 585 0.26 -50.80 -4.48
N SER A 586 -0.40 -50.12 -3.54
CA SER A 586 -1.38 -50.77 -2.66
C SER A 586 -2.61 -51.29 -3.43
N PHE A 587 -3.05 -50.58 -4.47
CA PHE A 587 -4.16 -51.00 -5.32
C PHE A 587 -3.81 -52.27 -6.10
N ASP A 588 -2.60 -52.35 -6.65
CA ASP A 588 -2.10 -53.52 -7.37
C ASP A 588 -1.98 -54.76 -6.46
N ASP A 589 -1.50 -54.56 -5.22
CA ASP A 589 -1.39 -55.65 -4.24
C ASP A 589 -2.76 -56.18 -3.80
N VAL A 590 -3.71 -55.30 -3.48
CA VAL A 590 -5.09 -55.71 -3.15
C VAL A 590 -5.75 -56.38 -4.36
N SER A 591 -5.50 -55.89 -5.56
CA SER A 591 -6.00 -56.49 -6.81
C SER A 591 -5.47 -57.92 -6.99
N ARG A 592 -4.18 -58.15 -6.80
CA ARG A 592 -3.55 -59.49 -6.89
C ARG A 592 -4.14 -60.47 -5.86
N GLN A 593 -4.42 -60.00 -4.66
CA GLN A 593 -5.01 -60.83 -3.60
C GLN A 593 -6.50 -61.11 -3.85
N THR A 594 -7.22 -60.14 -4.42
CA THR A 594 -8.61 -60.31 -4.88
C THR A 594 -8.69 -61.43 -5.91
N LEU A 595 -7.75 -61.47 -6.86
CA LEU A 595 -7.64 -62.55 -7.83
C LEU A 595 -7.42 -63.91 -7.13
N GLY A 596 -6.52 -63.98 -6.15
CA GLY A 596 -6.29 -65.19 -5.36
C GLY A 596 -7.55 -65.71 -4.64
N TYR A 597 -8.38 -64.80 -4.12
CA TYR A 597 -9.66 -65.14 -3.51
C TYR A 597 -10.70 -65.60 -4.55
N LEU A 598 -10.79 -64.94 -5.70
CA LEU A 598 -11.73 -65.27 -6.77
C LEU A 598 -11.55 -66.68 -7.35
N LEU A 599 -10.34 -67.27 -7.26
CA LEU A 599 -10.06 -68.63 -7.71
C LEU A 599 -10.76 -69.72 -6.89
N GLN A 600 -11.28 -69.40 -5.71
CA GLN A 600 -12.05 -70.34 -4.89
C GLN A 600 -13.44 -70.59 -5.48
N GLU A 601 -13.96 -71.82 -5.38
CA GLU A 601 -15.24 -72.23 -5.98
C GLU A 601 -16.45 -71.43 -5.47
N GLU A 602 -16.44 -71.00 -4.20
CA GLU A 602 -17.54 -70.26 -3.55
C GLU A 602 -17.30 -68.74 -3.44
N SER A 603 -16.28 -68.19 -4.10
CA SER A 603 -15.85 -66.79 -3.95
C SER A 603 -16.95 -65.76 -4.29
N LEU A 604 -17.85 -66.09 -5.22
CA LEU A 604 -18.97 -65.25 -5.66
C LEU A 604 -20.33 -65.68 -5.06
N ALA A 605 -20.34 -66.64 -4.12
CA ALA A 605 -21.56 -67.09 -3.45
C ALA A 605 -22.34 -65.97 -2.74
N PRO A 606 -21.69 -64.97 -2.08
CA PRO A 606 -22.40 -63.84 -1.47
C PRO A 606 -23.23 -63.04 -2.48
N TYR A 607 -22.67 -62.70 -3.65
CA TYR A 607 -23.40 -61.98 -4.70
C TYR A 607 -24.52 -62.81 -5.33
N ARG A 608 -24.34 -64.13 -5.45
CA ARG A 608 -25.40 -65.02 -5.93
C ARG A 608 -26.57 -65.06 -4.96
N ARG A 609 -26.31 -65.24 -3.66
CA ARG A 609 -27.33 -65.25 -2.61
C ARG A 609 -28.05 -63.91 -2.52
N SER A 610 -27.32 -62.80 -2.57
CA SER A 610 -27.93 -61.45 -2.58
C SER A 610 -28.83 -61.26 -3.81
N SER A 611 -28.41 -61.72 -4.98
CA SER A 611 -29.23 -61.66 -6.21
C SER A 611 -30.51 -62.47 -6.08
N GLU A 612 -30.43 -63.72 -5.58
CA GLU A 612 -31.59 -64.60 -5.34
C GLU A 612 -32.57 -64.01 -4.30
N GLU A 613 -32.05 -63.42 -3.22
CA GLU A 613 -32.86 -62.74 -2.20
C GLU A 613 -33.59 -61.52 -2.76
N ILE A 614 -32.93 -60.74 -3.62
CA ILE A 614 -33.57 -59.61 -4.30
C ILE A 614 -34.66 -60.10 -5.25
N GLU A 615 -34.38 -61.13 -6.06
CA GLU A 615 -35.33 -61.70 -7.03
C GLU A 615 -36.60 -62.26 -6.34
N ALA A 616 -36.45 -63.01 -5.25
CA ALA A 616 -37.56 -63.57 -4.49
C ALA A 616 -38.50 -62.49 -3.93
N ARG A 617 -37.93 -61.34 -3.53
CA ARG A 617 -38.69 -60.22 -2.95
C ARG A 617 -39.53 -59.47 -3.98
N ILE A 618 -39.17 -59.47 -5.27
CA ILE A 618 -39.82 -58.65 -6.32
C ILE A 618 -41.34 -58.83 -6.34
N SER A 619 -41.82 -60.07 -6.25
CA SER A 619 -43.25 -60.41 -6.32
C SER A 619 -44.07 -59.92 -5.11
N THR A 620 -43.41 -59.59 -4.01
CA THR A 620 -44.02 -59.12 -2.74
C THR A 620 -43.89 -57.60 -2.55
N ILE A 621 -43.32 -56.90 -3.54
CA ILE A 621 -43.19 -55.44 -3.51
C ILE A 621 -44.53 -54.81 -3.86
N ASP A 622 -45.07 -54.06 -2.89
CA ASP A 622 -46.35 -53.36 -2.99
C ASP A 622 -46.22 -51.82 -2.95
N LYS A 623 -44.99 -51.29 -2.81
CA LYS A 623 -44.69 -49.84 -2.77
C LYS A 623 -43.52 -49.48 -3.69
N VAL A 624 -43.58 -48.33 -4.33
CA VAL A 624 -42.48 -47.80 -5.18
C VAL A 624 -41.16 -47.70 -4.41
N THR A 625 -41.18 -47.23 -3.16
CA THR A 625 -39.97 -47.07 -2.31
C THR A 625 -39.26 -48.39 -2.01
N ALA A 626 -40.00 -49.49 -1.91
CA ALA A 626 -39.43 -50.83 -1.74
C ALA A 626 -38.84 -51.37 -3.07
N ALA A 627 -39.39 -50.96 -4.22
CA ALA A 627 -38.81 -51.23 -5.53
C ALA A 627 -37.51 -50.45 -5.75
N ASP A 628 -37.48 -49.16 -5.38
CA ASP A 628 -36.28 -48.31 -5.44
C ASP A 628 -35.14 -48.84 -4.58
N ALA A 629 -35.45 -49.25 -3.33
CA ALA A 629 -34.47 -49.88 -2.45
C ALA A 629 -33.89 -51.17 -3.07
N GLY A 630 -34.73 -51.95 -3.77
CA GLY A 630 -34.27 -53.11 -4.54
C GLY A 630 -33.36 -52.73 -5.72
N ILE A 631 -33.67 -51.64 -6.43
CA ILE A 631 -32.84 -51.13 -7.56
C ILE A 631 -31.47 -50.68 -7.05
N VAL A 632 -31.41 -49.92 -5.96
CA VAL A 632 -30.13 -49.50 -5.33
C VAL A 632 -29.31 -50.70 -4.88
N GLN A 633 -29.95 -51.73 -4.32
CA GLN A 633 -29.27 -52.98 -3.96
C GLN A 633 -28.69 -53.68 -5.19
N VAL A 634 -29.44 -53.76 -6.30
CA VAL A 634 -28.96 -54.33 -7.58
C VAL A 634 -27.80 -53.51 -8.16
N GLU A 635 -27.87 -52.18 -8.13
CA GLU A 635 -26.80 -51.31 -8.63
C GLU A 635 -25.53 -51.39 -7.80
N THR A 636 -25.65 -51.56 -6.48
CA THR A 636 -24.51 -51.78 -5.58
C THR A 636 -23.79 -53.09 -5.90
N VAL A 637 -24.55 -54.17 -6.11
CA VAL A 637 -23.99 -55.48 -6.50
C VAL A 637 -23.40 -55.41 -7.92
N ALA A 638 -24.06 -54.74 -8.87
CA ALA A 638 -23.55 -54.56 -10.23
C ALA A 638 -22.27 -53.71 -10.26
N GLY A 639 -22.18 -52.65 -9.45
CA GLY A 639 -20.96 -51.84 -9.30
C GLY A 639 -19.80 -52.65 -8.73
N SER A 640 -20.08 -53.50 -7.75
CA SER A 640 -19.08 -54.41 -7.17
C SER A 640 -18.58 -55.43 -8.19
N LEU A 641 -19.48 -56.01 -9.01
CA LEU A 641 -19.10 -56.93 -10.09
C LEU A 641 -18.34 -56.23 -11.23
N ASN A 642 -18.69 -55.00 -11.59
CA ASN A 642 -17.94 -54.20 -12.57
C ASN A 642 -16.52 -53.89 -12.10
N MET A 643 -16.34 -53.55 -10.82
CA MET A 643 -15.02 -53.35 -10.24
C MET A 643 -14.18 -54.64 -10.32
N LEU A 644 -14.80 -55.82 -10.12
CA LEU A 644 -14.12 -57.10 -10.30
C LEU A 644 -13.74 -57.38 -11.77
N ILE A 645 -14.59 -57.00 -12.75
CA ILE A 645 -14.26 -57.10 -14.18
C ILE A 645 -13.04 -56.22 -14.50
N GLU A 646 -13.04 -54.97 -14.03
CA GLU A 646 -11.93 -54.03 -14.27
C GLU A 646 -10.62 -54.52 -13.64
N VAL A 647 -10.67 -55.11 -12.44
CA VAL A 647 -9.53 -55.75 -11.77
C VAL A 647 -9.00 -56.94 -12.58
N LEU A 648 -9.90 -57.76 -13.16
CA LEU A 648 -9.50 -58.88 -14.03
C LEU A 648 -8.92 -58.42 -15.38
N ASP A 649 -9.23 -57.21 -15.82
CA ASP A 649 -8.68 -56.62 -17.04
C ASP A 649 -7.32 -55.92 -16.84
N THR A 650 -7.04 -55.45 -15.62
CA THR A 650 -5.78 -54.76 -15.27
C THR A 650 -4.67 -55.69 -14.80
N ILE A 651 -4.99 -56.84 -14.18
CA ILE A 651 -3.99 -57.82 -13.75
C ILE A 651 -3.58 -58.71 -14.93
N ALA A 652 -2.27 -58.87 -15.15
CA ALA A 652 -1.73 -59.89 -16.04
C ALA A 652 -1.96 -61.29 -15.43
N ILE A 653 -2.98 -62.00 -15.92
CA ILE A 653 -3.26 -63.40 -15.56
C ILE A 653 -2.56 -64.30 -16.57
N ASP A 654 -1.55 -65.06 -16.13
CA ASP A 654 -0.75 -65.94 -17.00
C ASP A 654 -1.57 -67.08 -17.63
N ASP A 655 -2.63 -67.54 -16.96
CA ASP A 655 -3.55 -68.57 -17.47
C ASP A 655 -4.81 -67.96 -18.07
N ALA A 656 -4.85 -67.85 -19.40
CA ALA A 656 -5.99 -67.36 -20.16
C ALA A 656 -7.28 -68.15 -19.90
N THR A 657 -7.18 -69.45 -19.55
CA THR A 657 -8.34 -70.31 -19.26
C THR A 657 -9.00 -69.92 -17.95
N VAL A 658 -8.19 -69.59 -16.94
CA VAL A 658 -8.66 -69.12 -15.64
C VAL A 658 -9.36 -67.77 -15.76
N ARG A 659 -8.78 -66.84 -16.53
CA ARG A 659 -9.39 -65.53 -16.81
C ARG A 659 -10.75 -65.67 -17.50
N ILE A 660 -10.82 -66.49 -18.54
CA ILE A 660 -12.09 -66.75 -19.27
C ILE A 660 -13.13 -67.35 -18.32
N GLY A 661 -12.76 -68.33 -17.48
CA GLY A 661 -13.68 -68.96 -16.54
C GLY A 661 -14.17 -68.05 -15.39
N LEU A 662 -13.40 -67.03 -15.01
CA LEU A 662 -13.84 -66.02 -14.04
C LEU A 662 -14.74 -64.97 -14.70
N LEU A 663 -14.37 -64.48 -15.89
CA LEU A 663 -15.19 -63.55 -16.67
C LEU A 663 -16.55 -64.15 -17.03
N ASP A 664 -16.61 -65.43 -17.38
CA ASP A 664 -17.87 -66.13 -17.66
C ASP A 664 -18.78 -66.22 -16.42
N ARG A 665 -18.21 -66.57 -15.25
CA ARG A 665 -18.93 -66.61 -13.97
C ARG A 665 -19.49 -65.24 -13.57
N ILE A 666 -18.68 -64.17 -13.71
CA ILE A 666 -19.11 -62.81 -13.40
C ILE A 666 -20.13 -62.30 -14.43
N SER A 667 -19.93 -62.59 -15.72
CA SER A 667 -20.87 -62.21 -16.80
C SER A 667 -22.22 -62.91 -16.64
N SER A 668 -22.23 -64.17 -16.19
CA SER A 668 -23.46 -64.91 -15.86
C SER A 668 -24.23 -64.25 -14.71
N LEU A 669 -23.54 -63.85 -13.63
CA LEU A 669 -24.14 -63.10 -12.52
C LEU A 669 -24.65 -61.72 -12.94
N MET A 670 -23.89 -61.00 -13.77
CA MET A 670 -24.32 -59.74 -14.36
C MET A 670 -25.56 -59.91 -15.24
N GLY A 671 -25.65 -61.00 -16.00
CA GLY A 671 -26.85 -61.37 -16.77
C GLY A 671 -28.07 -61.61 -15.88
N GLY A 672 -27.87 -62.28 -14.74
CA GLY A 672 -28.91 -62.47 -13.70
C GLY A 672 -29.37 -61.14 -13.08
N LEU A 673 -28.43 -60.30 -12.66
CA LEU A 673 -28.73 -58.98 -12.09
C LEU A 673 -29.42 -58.05 -13.08
N ASN A 674 -29.06 -58.06 -14.35
CA ASN A 674 -29.75 -57.29 -15.38
C ASN A 674 -31.21 -57.75 -15.56
N ARG A 675 -31.48 -59.05 -15.44
CA ARG A 675 -32.85 -59.59 -15.43
C ARG A 675 -33.63 -59.13 -14.20
N ILE A 676 -33.02 -59.22 -13.01
CA ILE A 676 -33.60 -58.74 -11.75
C ILE A 676 -33.88 -57.23 -11.81
N ARG A 677 -32.95 -56.44 -12.37
CA ARG A 677 -33.11 -55.00 -12.61
C ARG A 677 -34.31 -54.72 -13.52
N ALA A 678 -34.46 -55.46 -14.61
CA ALA A 678 -35.59 -55.32 -15.53
C ALA A 678 -36.92 -55.69 -14.87
N MET A 679 -36.94 -56.75 -14.04
CA MET A 679 -38.13 -57.15 -13.27
C MET A 679 -38.51 -56.11 -12.21
N LEU A 680 -37.53 -55.55 -11.48
CA LEU A 680 -37.73 -54.46 -10.53
C LEU A 680 -38.20 -53.18 -11.22
N ALA A 681 -37.62 -52.82 -12.36
CA ALA A 681 -38.03 -51.66 -13.15
C ALA A 681 -39.46 -51.80 -13.68
N ALA A 682 -39.84 -52.99 -14.17
CA ALA A 682 -41.21 -53.28 -14.60
C ALA A 682 -42.21 -53.21 -13.43
N ARG A 683 -41.86 -53.79 -12.28
CA ARG A 683 -42.70 -53.76 -11.08
C ARG A 683 -42.82 -52.35 -10.49
N ARG A 684 -41.73 -51.59 -10.48
CA ARG A 684 -41.70 -50.18 -10.10
C ARG A 684 -42.63 -49.37 -11.00
N LYS A 685 -42.54 -49.53 -12.33
CA LYS A 685 -43.38 -48.82 -13.30
C LYS A 685 -44.88 -49.12 -13.12
N GLU A 686 -45.23 -50.37 -12.83
CA GLU A 686 -46.61 -50.78 -12.53
C GLU A 686 -47.16 -50.14 -11.24
N LEU A 687 -46.37 -50.15 -10.16
CA LEU A 687 -46.74 -49.55 -8.86
C LEU A 687 -46.78 -48.02 -8.96
N PHE A 688 -45.83 -47.44 -9.68
CA PHE A 688 -45.70 -46.00 -9.88
C PHE A 688 -46.90 -45.42 -10.66
N ALA A 689 -47.40 -46.15 -11.66
CA ALA A 689 -48.61 -45.76 -12.39
C ALA A 689 -49.88 -45.81 -11.50
N LYS A 690 -49.95 -46.68 -10.50
CA LYS A 690 -51.08 -46.81 -9.57
C LYS A 690 -51.02 -45.85 -8.37
N GLU A 691 -49.84 -45.65 -7.77
CA GLU A 691 -49.63 -44.76 -6.62
C GLU A 691 -49.48 -43.29 -7.05
N GLY A 692 -48.87 -43.05 -8.22
CA GLY A 692 -48.44 -41.72 -8.65
C GLY A 692 -49.55 -40.76 -9.07
N ALA A 693 -50.73 -41.24 -9.49
CA ALA A 693 -51.78 -40.37 -9.99
C ALA A 693 -52.40 -39.47 -8.91
N ALA A 694 -52.63 -40.02 -7.71
CA ALA A 694 -53.16 -39.25 -6.58
C ALA A 694 -52.08 -38.37 -5.93
N GLU A 695 -50.84 -38.88 -5.83
CA GLU A 695 -49.72 -38.14 -5.25
C GLU A 695 -49.29 -36.97 -6.14
N PHE A 696 -49.20 -37.16 -7.47
CA PHE A 696 -48.89 -36.09 -8.41
C PHE A 696 -49.92 -34.97 -8.34
N GLY A 697 -51.22 -35.28 -8.30
CA GLY A 697 -52.27 -34.28 -8.18
C GLY A 697 -52.13 -33.40 -6.93
N VAL A 698 -51.81 -33.99 -5.78
CA VAL A 698 -51.60 -33.24 -4.52
C VAL A 698 -50.32 -32.41 -4.57
N GLN A 699 -49.21 -32.99 -5.03
CA GLN A 699 -47.91 -32.32 -5.07
C GLN A 699 -47.84 -31.21 -6.12
N PHE A 700 -48.48 -31.40 -7.27
CA PHE A 700 -48.60 -30.38 -8.32
C PHE A 700 -49.41 -29.18 -7.83
N ASN A 701 -50.53 -29.41 -7.13
CA ASN A 701 -51.30 -28.33 -6.51
C ASN A 701 -50.52 -27.59 -5.41
N LEU A 702 -49.70 -28.31 -4.64
CA LEU A 702 -48.82 -27.69 -3.64
C LEU A 702 -47.72 -26.84 -4.28
N LEU A 703 -47.16 -27.28 -5.42
CA LEU A 703 -46.21 -26.49 -6.22
C LEU A 703 -46.83 -25.18 -6.69
N GLU A 704 -48.09 -25.20 -7.17
CA GLU A 704 -48.80 -23.98 -7.59
C GLU A 704 -49.02 -22.99 -6.42
N GLN A 705 -49.41 -23.50 -5.26
CA GLN A 705 -49.54 -22.67 -4.05
C GLN A 705 -48.19 -22.11 -3.59
N ASN A 706 -47.14 -22.92 -3.62
CA ASN A 706 -45.79 -22.49 -3.27
C ASN A 706 -45.27 -21.43 -4.24
N MET A 707 -45.53 -21.55 -5.54
CA MET A 707 -45.20 -20.54 -6.55
C MET A 707 -45.85 -19.20 -6.21
N THR A 708 -47.14 -19.19 -5.89
CA THR A 708 -47.86 -17.94 -5.55
C THR A 708 -47.30 -17.31 -4.27
N ASN A 709 -47.04 -18.11 -3.24
CA ASN A 709 -46.47 -17.64 -1.97
C ASN A 709 -45.03 -17.13 -2.12
N ALA A 710 -44.22 -17.82 -2.92
CA ALA A 710 -42.84 -17.46 -3.18
C ALA A 710 -42.73 -16.14 -3.95
N LEU A 711 -43.59 -15.93 -4.97
CA LEU A 711 -43.70 -14.65 -5.67
C LEU A 711 -44.10 -13.50 -4.73
N ALA A 712 -44.99 -13.75 -3.78
CA ALA A 712 -45.42 -12.76 -2.80
C ALA A 712 -44.31 -12.42 -1.77
N ARG A 713 -43.47 -13.39 -1.40
CA ARG A 713 -42.34 -13.19 -0.46
C ARG A 713 -41.11 -12.58 -1.12
N ALA A 714 -40.95 -12.74 -2.44
CA ALA A 714 -39.82 -12.18 -3.17
C ALA A 714 -39.91 -10.64 -3.21
N ALA A 715 -39.16 -10.01 -2.31
CA ALA A 715 -39.12 -8.56 -2.08
C ALA A 715 -37.84 -7.90 -2.63
N SER A 716 -36.87 -8.69 -3.08
CA SER A 716 -35.65 -8.22 -3.77
C SER A 716 -35.31 -9.07 -5.00
N PRO A 717 -34.55 -8.54 -5.97
CA PRO A 717 -34.08 -9.31 -7.13
C PRO A 717 -33.35 -10.60 -6.75
N GLU A 718 -32.55 -10.57 -5.70
CA GLU A 718 -31.78 -11.71 -5.19
C GLU A 718 -32.69 -12.75 -4.51
N SER A 719 -33.76 -12.28 -3.84
CA SER A 719 -34.79 -13.18 -3.28
C SER A 719 -35.62 -13.85 -4.37
N CYS A 720 -35.82 -13.21 -5.54
CA CYS A 720 -36.44 -13.85 -6.70
C CYS A 720 -35.62 -15.05 -7.16
N ASP A 721 -34.29 -14.90 -7.29
CA ASP A 721 -33.40 -15.99 -7.71
C ASP A 721 -33.42 -17.13 -6.68
N THR A 722 -33.38 -16.78 -5.40
CA THR A 722 -33.40 -17.76 -4.30
C THR A 722 -34.70 -18.56 -4.27
N GLU A 723 -35.86 -17.91 -4.38
CA GLU A 723 -37.15 -18.57 -4.40
C GLU A 723 -37.40 -19.34 -5.72
N LEU A 724 -36.91 -18.82 -6.85
CA LEU A 724 -36.91 -19.51 -8.14
C LEU A 724 -36.11 -20.81 -8.05
N SER A 725 -34.88 -20.80 -7.54
CA SER A 725 -34.07 -22.01 -7.35
C SER A 725 -34.77 -23.04 -6.46
N LYS A 726 -35.44 -22.62 -5.38
CA LYS A 726 -36.22 -23.53 -4.53
C LYS A 726 -37.39 -24.18 -5.27
N LEU A 727 -38.13 -23.41 -6.06
CA LEU A 727 -39.24 -23.94 -6.86
C LEU A 727 -38.77 -24.83 -8.00
N LEU A 728 -37.66 -24.48 -8.65
CA LEU A 728 -37.04 -25.32 -9.68
C LEU A 728 -36.55 -26.64 -9.10
N LEU A 729 -36.02 -26.64 -7.87
CA LEU A 729 -35.63 -27.86 -7.17
C LEU A 729 -36.86 -28.70 -6.78
N LEU A 730 -37.96 -28.08 -6.36
CA LEU A 730 -39.24 -28.79 -6.16
C LEU A 730 -39.79 -29.37 -7.47
N LEU A 731 -39.70 -28.62 -8.56
CA LEU A 731 -40.15 -29.05 -9.88
C LEU A 731 -39.24 -30.13 -10.46
N GLU A 732 -37.92 -30.04 -10.29
CA GLU A 732 -36.94 -31.07 -10.65
C GLU A 732 -37.14 -32.33 -9.82
N ASN A 733 -37.48 -32.20 -8.53
CA ASN A 733 -37.89 -33.35 -7.72
C ASN A 733 -39.17 -34.00 -8.26
N LEU A 734 -40.14 -33.21 -8.76
CA LEU A 734 -41.34 -33.75 -9.40
C LEU A 734 -41.05 -34.36 -10.77
N GLU A 735 -40.16 -33.78 -11.58
CA GLU A 735 -39.73 -34.35 -12.87
C GLU A 735 -38.93 -35.64 -12.67
N THR A 736 -38.02 -35.65 -11.71
CA THR A 736 -37.24 -36.85 -11.35
C THR A 736 -38.17 -37.95 -10.85
N ARG A 737 -39.21 -37.59 -10.11
CA ARG A 737 -40.12 -38.55 -9.51
C ARG A 737 -41.16 -39.05 -10.51
N PHE A 738 -41.78 -38.17 -11.31
CA PHE A 738 -42.93 -38.45 -12.20
C PHE A 738 -42.66 -38.40 -13.70
N GLY A 739 -41.46 -38.01 -14.13
CA GLY A 739 -41.09 -37.80 -15.54
C GLY A 739 -41.05 -39.05 -16.41
N GLU A 740 -41.19 -40.24 -15.82
CA GLU A 740 -41.35 -41.51 -16.57
C GLU A 740 -42.75 -41.68 -17.19
N LEU A 741 -43.71 -40.81 -16.85
CA LEU A 741 -45.06 -40.76 -17.41
C LEU A 741 -45.18 -39.53 -18.33
N GLU A 742 -45.29 -39.76 -19.65
CA GLU A 742 -45.33 -38.70 -20.68
C GLU A 742 -46.37 -37.60 -20.37
N ASP A 743 -47.58 -37.99 -19.94
CA ASP A 743 -48.66 -37.04 -19.58
C ASP A 743 -48.31 -36.09 -18.41
N TYR A 744 -47.39 -36.47 -17.52
CA TYR A 744 -46.97 -35.63 -16.38
C TYR A 744 -45.73 -34.80 -16.71
N LEU A 745 -44.85 -35.32 -17.55
CA LEU A 745 -43.67 -34.60 -18.05
C LEU A 745 -44.08 -33.33 -18.81
N ASP A 746 -45.07 -33.43 -19.70
CA ASP A 746 -45.58 -32.27 -20.44
C ASP A 746 -46.10 -31.18 -19.50
N ARG A 747 -46.90 -31.57 -18.49
CA ARG A 747 -47.45 -30.63 -17.49
C ARG A 747 -46.37 -29.96 -16.64
N LEU A 748 -45.32 -30.69 -16.24
CA LEU A 748 -44.21 -30.14 -15.47
C LEU A 748 -43.35 -29.19 -16.32
N THR A 749 -43.14 -29.52 -17.59
CA THR A 749 -42.38 -28.68 -18.54
C THR A 749 -43.10 -27.34 -18.75
N THR A 750 -44.42 -27.36 -18.99
CA THR A 750 -45.22 -26.12 -19.05
C THR A 750 -45.13 -25.32 -17.75
N LYS A 751 -45.19 -25.98 -16.58
CA LYS A 751 -45.10 -25.29 -15.29
C LYS A 751 -43.72 -24.66 -15.06
N ARG A 752 -42.64 -25.29 -15.55
CA ARG A 752 -41.28 -24.73 -15.48
C ARG A 752 -41.19 -23.40 -16.21
N GLU A 753 -41.73 -23.34 -17.43
CA GLU A 753 -41.78 -22.11 -18.22
C GLU A 753 -42.57 -21.01 -17.49
N GLU A 754 -43.75 -21.33 -16.96
CA GLU A 754 -44.58 -20.39 -16.18
C GLU A 754 -43.85 -19.84 -14.94
N ILE A 755 -43.11 -20.69 -14.22
CA ILE A 755 -42.32 -20.29 -13.04
C ILE A 755 -41.20 -19.33 -13.45
N PHE A 756 -40.44 -19.65 -14.51
CA PHE A 756 -39.37 -18.80 -15.01
C PHE A 756 -39.87 -17.43 -15.47
N GLU A 757 -40.95 -17.39 -16.25
CA GLU A 757 -41.53 -16.14 -16.73
C GLU A 757 -42.02 -15.26 -15.59
N ALA A 758 -42.74 -15.83 -14.61
CA ALA A 758 -43.28 -15.08 -13.48
C ALA A 758 -42.17 -14.48 -12.59
N PHE A 759 -41.12 -15.24 -12.28
CA PHE A 759 -40.00 -14.73 -11.49
C PHE A 759 -39.13 -13.73 -12.25
N SER A 760 -38.97 -13.91 -13.56
CA SER A 760 -38.26 -12.94 -14.42
C SER A 760 -39.01 -11.60 -14.45
N ALA A 761 -40.33 -11.63 -14.64
CA ALA A 761 -41.17 -10.42 -14.61
C ALA A 761 -41.13 -9.73 -13.22
N ARG A 762 -41.21 -10.50 -12.12
CA ARG A 762 -41.11 -9.96 -10.76
C ARG A 762 -39.74 -9.35 -10.48
N ARG A 763 -38.66 -10.03 -10.89
CA ARG A 763 -37.29 -9.52 -10.77
C ARG A 763 -37.11 -8.20 -11.52
N GLN A 764 -37.61 -8.12 -12.76
CA GLN A 764 -37.57 -6.89 -13.54
C GLN A 764 -38.30 -5.75 -12.83
N SER A 765 -39.51 -6.00 -12.32
CA SER A 765 -40.26 -4.99 -11.57
C SER A 765 -39.52 -4.47 -10.33
N LEU A 766 -38.81 -5.35 -9.60
CA LEU A 766 -38.05 -4.97 -8.41
C LEU A 766 -36.76 -4.21 -8.77
N LEU A 767 -36.11 -4.57 -9.87
CA LEU A 767 -34.97 -3.82 -10.42
C LEU A 767 -35.40 -2.41 -10.84
N ASP A 768 -36.52 -2.27 -11.53
CA ASP A 768 -37.07 -0.98 -11.93
C ASP A 768 -37.42 -0.12 -10.71
N GLU A 769 -37.98 -0.71 -9.65
CA GLU A 769 -38.28 0.00 -8.41
C GLU A 769 -37.00 0.45 -7.68
N ARG A 770 -35.99 -0.43 -7.60
CA ARG A 770 -34.67 -0.12 -7.02
C ARG A 770 -33.99 1.02 -7.79
N GLN A 771 -34.03 0.98 -9.11
CA GLN A 771 -33.48 2.01 -9.98
C GLN A 771 -34.19 3.36 -9.80
N ARG A 772 -35.53 3.36 -9.78
CA ARG A 772 -36.31 4.58 -9.51
C ARG A 772 -35.98 5.19 -8.15
N ARG A 773 -35.81 4.37 -7.10
CA ARG A 773 -35.39 4.85 -5.77
C ARG A 773 -33.98 5.45 -5.81
N ALA A 774 -33.04 4.81 -6.50
CA ALA A 774 -31.69 5.34 -6.68
C ALA A 774 -31.69 6.68 -7.45
N ASP A 775 -32.48 6.81 -8.51
CA ASP A 775 -32.63 8.05 -9.28
C ASP A 775 -33.22 9.19 -8.43
N GLN A 776 -34.22 8.88 -7.59
CA GLN A 776 -34.81 9.85 -6.65
C GLN A 776 -33.79 10.32 -5.61
N LEU A 777 -33.01 9.40 -5.04
CA LEU A 777 -31.93 9.73 -4.09
C LEU A 777 -30.85 10.57 -4.76
N MET A 778 -30.45 10.25 -5.99
CA MET A 778 -29.46 11.02 -6.74
C MET A 778 -29.96 12.43 -7.06
N THR A 779 -31.23 12.56 -7.46
CA THR A 779 -31.86 13.87 -7.71
C THR A 779 -31.90 14.71 -6.42
N ALA A 780 -32.21 14.09 -5.28
CA ALA A 780 -32.18 14.77 -3.99
C ALA A 780 -30.75 15.16 -3.58
N ALA A 781 -29.76 14.27 -3.76
CA ALA A 781 -28.35 14.53 -3.47
C ALA A 781 -27.82 15.69 -4.31
N ASN A 782 -28.16 15.77 -5.61
CA ASN A 782 -27.78 16.88 -6.48
C ASN A 782 -28.31 18.23 -5.96
N ARG A 783 -29.58 18.29 -5.54
CA ARG A 783 -30.15 19.52 -4.96
C ARG A 783 -29.46 19.93 -3.66
N ILE A 784 -29.11 18.96 -2.81
CA ILE A 784 -28.38 19.23 -1.57
C ILE A 784 -26.95 19.69 -1.87
N LEU A 785 -26.25 19.05 -2.82
CA LEU A 785 -24.93 19.45 -3.29
C LEU A 785 -24.94 20.90 -3.80
N ASP A 786 -25.91 21.26 -4.65
CA ASP A 786 -26.05 22.63 -5.15
C ASP A 786 -26.30 23.64 -4.02
N GLY A 787 -27.02 23.22 -2.96
CA GLY A 787 -27.22 24.00 -1.76
C GLY A 787 -25.95 24.14 -0.91
N ILE A 788 -25.17 23.07 -0.78
CA ILE A 788 -23.87 23.07 -0.09
C ILE A 788 -22.89 24.00 -0.80
N VAL A 789 -22.82 23.96 -2.13
CA VAL A 789 -21.96 24.85 -2.93
C VAL A 789 -22.38 26.31 -2.75
N ARG A 790 -23.67 26.64 -2.89
CA ARG A 790 -24.14 28.02 -2.67
C ARG A 790 -23.89 28.53 -1.25
N ARG A 791 -24.05 27.67 -0.25
CA ARG A 791 -23.85 28.05 1.15
C ARG A 791 -22.37 28.15 1.50
N SER A 792 -21.51 27.31 0.92
CA SER A 792 -20.06 27.36 1.16
C SER A 792 -19.44 28.68 0.68
N GLU A 793 -19.98 29.29 -0.39
CA GLU A 793 -19.57 30.60 -0.91
C GLU A 793 -19.84 31.79 0.04
N SER A 794 -20.74 31.64 1.01
CA SER A 794 -21.14 32.71 1.95
C SER A 794 -20.24 32.85 3.18
N PHE A 795 -19.40 31.84 3.46
CA PHE A 795 -18.49 31.89 4.61
C PHE A 795 -17.31 32.83 4.34
N VAL A 796 -16.85 33.50 5.40
CA VAL A 796 -15.77 34.50 5.36
C VAL A 796 -14.52 34.04 6.13
N GLY A 797 -14.59 32.91 6.84
CA GLY A 797 -13.49 32.36 7.63
C GLY A 797 -13.33 30.85 7.45
N SER A 798 -12.08 30.38 7.47
CA SER A 798 -11.72 28.97 7.25
C SER A 798 -12.36 28.05 8.28
N ASP A 799 -12.43 28.50 9.54
CA ASP A 799 -12.93 27.69 10.65
C ASP A 799 -14.44 27.46 10.56
N ALA A 800 -15.18 28.50 10.17
CA ALA A 800 -16.62 28.40 9.92
C ALA A 800 -16.95 27.53 8.71
N LEU A 801 -16.16 27.62 7.63
CA LEU A 801 -16.29 26.76 6.46
C LEU A 801 -16.00 25.29 6.79
N ASN A 802 -14.95 25.03 7.58
CA ASN A 802 -14.61 23.68 8.04
C ASN A 802 -15.66 23.11 8.98
N ALA A 803 -16.19 23.91 9.91
CA ALA A 803 -17.28 23.51 10.80
C ALA A 803 -18.56 23.15 10.01
N PHE A 804 -18.90 23.93 8.98
CA PHE A 804 -20.02 23.62 8.08
C PHE A 804 -19.85 22.25 7.39
N PHE A 805 -18.69 21.96 6.81
CA PHE A 805 -18.45 20.65 6.19
C PHE A 805 -18.28 19.49 7.20
N ALA A 806 -18.04 19.78 8.48
CA ALA A 806 -17.89 18.78 9.52
C ALA A 806 -19.23 18.36 10.14
N SER A 807 -20.15 19.31 10.36
CA SER A 807 -21.34 19.07 11.20
C SER A 807 -22.63 19.72 10.70
N ASP A 808 -22.69 20.28 9.49
CA ASP A 808 -23.95 20.83 8.99
C ASP A 808 -24.94 19.71 8.58
N PRO A 809 -26.24 19.83 8.95
CA PRO A 809 -27.26 18.84 8.61
C PRO A 809 -27.39 18.55 7.11
N MET A 810 -27.07 19.51 6.22
CA MET A 810 -27.11 19.27 4.77
C MET A 810 -26.00 18.29 4.34
N VAL A 811 -24.82 18.43 4.93
CA VAL A 811 -23.66 17.57 4.65
C VAL A 811 -23.87 16.18 5.24
N GLU A 812 -24.45 16.10 6.43
CA GLU A 812 -24.87 14.84 7.05
C GLU A 812 -25.95 14.13 6.24
N LYS A 813 -26.95 14.86 5.74
CA LYS A 813 -27.98 14.31 4.86
C LYS A 813 -27.41 13.81 3.53
N LEU A 814 -26.35 14.44 3.03
CA LEU A 814 -25.62 13.98 1.85
C LEU A 814 -24.91 12.64 2.11
N HIS A 815 -24.28 12.51 3.28
CA HIS A 815 -23.70 11.26 3.75
C HIS A 815 -24.73 10.15 3.93
N ASP A 816 -25.87 10.45 4.52
CA ASP A 816 -26.98 9.50 4.67
C ASP A 816 -27.54 9.08 3.31
N THR A 817 -27.64 10.00 2.35
CA THR A 817 -28.07 9.68 0.98
C THR A 817 -27.07 8.77 0.27
N SER A 818 -25.77 9.04 0.41
CA SER A 818 -24.69 8.17 -0.10
C SER A 818 -24.75 6.78 0.55
N ARG A 819 -24.98 6.69 1.86
CA ARG A 819 -25.18 5.41 2.57
C ARG A 819 -26.40 4.64 2.03
N ARG A 820 -27.55 5.29 1.89
CA ARG A 820 -28.77 4.67 1.35
C ARG A 820 -28.59 4.15 -0.08
N LEU A 821 -27.78 4.83 -0.91
CA LEU A 821 -27.44 4.34 -2.25
C LEU A 821 -26.55 3.09 -2.18
N ARG A 822 -25.59 3.02 -1.25
CA ARG A 822 -24.81 1.80 -0.99
C ARG A 822 -25.68 0.65 -0.47
N ASP A 823 -26.64 0.93 0.40
CA ASP A 823 -27.61 -0.06 0.88
C ASP A 823 -28.50 -0.57 -0.26
N LEU A 824 -28.80 0.28 -1.24
CA LEU A 824 -29.45 -0.09 -2.50
C LEU A 824 -28.48 -0.72 -3.51
N GLY A 825 -27.21 -0.94 -3.22
CA GLY A 825 -26.23 -1.57 -4.13
C GLY A 825 -25.74 -0.69 -5.29
N ASP A 826 -26.06 0.61 -5.31
CA ASP A 826 -25.60 1.57 -6.33
C ASP A 826 -24.36 2.34 -5.81
N VAL A 827 -23.23 1.62 -5.77
CA VAL A 827 -21.95 2.12 -5.22
C VAL A 827 -21.38 3.25 -6.06
N VAL A 828 -21.56 3.21 -7.39
CA VAL A 828 -21.00 4.20 -8.32
C VAL A 828 -21.58 5.58 -8.04
N ARG A 829 -22.91 5.72 -7.90
CA ARG A 829 -23.53 7.00 -7.60
C ARG A 829 -23.25 7.48 -6.18
N ALA A 830 -23.11 6.56 -5.22
CA ALA A 830 -22.69 6.90 -3.86
C ALA A 830 -21.28 7.53 -3.85
N ASP A 831 -20.34 6.95 -4.59
CA ASP A 831 -18.98 7.45 -4.71
C ASP A 831 -18.92 8.77 -5.51
N GLU A 832 -19.77 8.94 -6.52
CA GLU A 832 -19.94 10.22 -7.22
C GLU A 832 -20.34 11.35 -6.26
N ILE A 833 -21.33 11.11 -5.39
CA ILE A 833 -21.79 12.08 -4.38
C ILE A 833 -20.65 12.42 -3.41
N ASP A 834 -19.93 11.42 -2.91
CA ASP A 834 -18.81 11.63 -1.99
C ASP A 834 -17.65 12.40 -2.65
N GLY A 835 -17.35 12.11 -3.91
CA GLY A 835 -16.37 12.83 -4.72
C GLY A 835 -16.76 14.29 -4.95
N ARG A 836 -17.99 14.55 -5.39
CA ARG A 836 -18.50 15.92 -5.61
C ARG A 836 -18.55 16.75 -4.33
N ARG A 837 -18.85 16.13 -3.18
CA ARG A 837 -18.78 16.79 -1.87
C ARG A 837 -17.36 17.21 -1.51
N LYS A 838 -16.37 16.33 -1.73
CA LYS A 838 -14.95 16.65 -1.49
C LYS A 838 -14.48 17.79 -2.40
N ALA A 839 -14.86 17.75 -3.67
CA ALA A 839 -14.57 18.82 -4.63
C ALA A 839 -15.17 20.15 -4.16
N ALA A 840 -16.46 20.17 -3.79
CA ALA A 840 -17.13 21.37 -3.27
C ALA A 840 -16.44 21.97 -2.04
N LYS A 841 -15.89 21.15 -1.13
CA LYS A 841 -15.11 21.62 0.01
C LYS A 841 -13.80 22.28 -0.43
N SER A 842 -13.06 21.62 -1.33
CA SER A 842 -11.78 22.13 -1.85
C SER A 842 -11.97 23.45 -2.61
N ASP A 843 -12.96 23.53 -3.48
CA ASP A 843 -13.25 24.72 -4.29
C ASP A 843 -13.69 25.91 -3.41
N ALA A 844 -14.54 25.66 -2.40
CA ALA A 844 -14.92 26.68 -1.44
C ALA A 844 -13.73 27.21 -0.63
N ALA A 845 -12.83 26.32 -0.18
CA ALA A 845 -11.64 26.72 0.56
C ALA A 845 -10.68 27.56 -0.30
N ARG A 846 -10.58 27.24 -1.60
CA ARG A 846 -9.80 28.01 -2.57
C ARG A 846 -10.40 29.40 -2.81
N SER A 847 -11.69 29.46 -3.13
CA SER A 847 -12.40 30.73 -3.36
C SER A 847 -12.35 31.65 -2.14
N LEU A 848 -12.44 31.08 -0.92
CA LEU A 848 -12.28 31.83 0.32
C LEU A 848 -10.89 32.45 0.47
N ARG A 849 -9.84 31.68 0.14
CA ARG A 849 -8.46 32.17 0.18
C ARG A 849 -8.24 33.30 -0.82
N ASP A 850 -8.68 33.10 -2.07
CA ASP A 850 -8.59 34.12 -3.12
C ASP A 850 -9.34 35.40 -2.72
N ARG A 851 -10.50 35.28 -2.05
CA ARG A 851 -11.27 36.42 -1.55
C ARG A 851 -10.57 37.12 -0.37
N ALA A 852 -9.96 36.36 0.55
CA ALA A 852 -9.20 36.91 1.67
C ALA A 852 -7.95 37.69 1.21
N ASP A 853 -7.34 37.26 0.10
CA ASP A 853 -6.16 37.93 -0.47
C ASP A 853 -6.51 39.25 -1.21
N ILE A 854 -7.74 39.38 -1.74
CA ILE A 854 -8.13 40.49 -2.63
C ILE A 854 -8.97 41.58 -1.92
N PHE A 855 -9.77 41.21 -0.93
CA PHE A 855 -10.71 42.13 -0.27
C PHE A 855 -10.19 42.65 1.07
N GLU A 856 -10.24 43.97 1.27
CA GLU A 856 -10.03 44.59 2.58
C GLU A 856 -11.29 44.35 3.45
N VAL A 857 -11.13 44.22 4.78
CA VAL A 857 -12.19 43.83 5.75
C VAL A 857 -13.52 44.55 5.45
N GLY A 858 -14.58 43.79 5.10
CA GLY A 858 -15.92 44.31 4.82
C GLY A 858 -16.45 44.12 3.39
N ALA A 859 -15.75 43.37 2.52
CA ALA A 859 -16.22 42.90 1.19
C ALA A 859 -16.68 43.98 0.18
N SER A 860 -16.49 45.26 0.49
CA SER A 860 -16.94 46.40 -0.33
C SER A 860 -15.79 47.16 -0.99
N ILE A 861 -14.53 46.81 -0.68
CA ILE A 861 -13.33 47.46 -1.20
C ILE A 861 -12.33 46.40 -1.68
N ILE A 862 -11.98 46.47 -2.97
CA ILE A 862 -10.86 45.71 -3.55
C ILE A 862 -9.60 46.55 -3.46
N ARG A 863 -8.51 45.97 -2.95
CA ARG A 863 -7.19 46.62 -2.86
C ARG A 863 -6.25 46.02 -3.90
N LEU A 864 -5.85 46.83 -4.89
CA LEU A 864 -4.83 46.48 -5.87
C LEU A 864 -3.65 47.44 -5.70
N GLY A 865 -2.63 47.00 -4.95
CA GLY A 865 -1.50 47.85 -4.55
C GLY A 865 -1.93 48.95 -3.57
N GLU A 866 -1.80 50.22 -4.00
CA GLU A 866 -2.20 51.41 -3.25
C GLU A 866 -3.62 51.89 -3.56
N HIS A 867 -4.24 51.37 -4.63
CA HIS A 867 -5.56 51.82 -5.08
C HIS A 867 -6.68 51.01 -4.44
N ARG A 868 -7.74 51.71 -4.01
CA ARG A 868 -8.96 51.15 -3.44
C ARG A 868 -10.13 51.36 -4.38
N PHE A 869 -10.86 50.30 -4.70
CA PHE A 869 -12.03 50.33 -5.56
C PHE A 869 -13.28 49.89 -4.79
N SER A 870 -14.32 50.72 -4.78
CA SER A 870 -15.62 50.35 -4.23
C SER A 870 -16.31 49.34 -5.15
N VAL A 871 -16.75 48.23 -4.59
CA VAL A 871 -17.45 47.17 -5.34
C VAL A 871 -18.95 47.33 -5.14
N ASN A 872 -19.70 47.52 -6.23
CA ASN A 872 -21.15 47.42 -6.18
C ASN A 872 -21.55 45.93 -6.25
N THR A 873 -22.12 45.42 -5.16
CA THR A 873 -22.57 44.03 -5.05
C THR A 873 -24.05 43.85 -5.41
N GLN A 874 -24.75 44.93 -5.79
CA GLN A 874 -26.14 44.85 -6.23
C GLN A 874 -26.22 44.17 -7.61
N LYS A 875 -27.14 43.21 -7.73
CA LYS A 875 -27.43 42.54 -8.99
C LYS A 875 -28.06 43.54 -9.97
N LEU A 876 -27.51 43.62 -11.18
CA LEU A 876 -28.02 44.46 -12.26
C LEU A 876 -29.31 43.85 -12.81
N GLU A 877 -30.45 44.47 -12.54
CA GLU A 877 -31.77 44.05 -12.99
C GLU A 877 -32.50 45.26 -13.61
N LEU A 878 -33.16 45.03 -14.74
CA LEU A 878 -33.95 46.06 -15.41
C LEU A 878 -35.36 46.05 -14.80
N THR A 879 -35.76 47.18 -14.24
CA THR A 879 -37.05 47.37 -13.55
C THR A 879 -37.81 48.53 -14.17
N MET A 880 -39.13 48.52 -14.07
CA MET A 880 -39.98 49.64 -14.48
C MET A 880 -40.60 50.25 -13.24
N LEU A 881 -40.50 51.56 -13.07
CA LEU A 881 -41.04 52.25 -11.90
C LEU A 881 -41.56 53.65 -12.25
N PRO A 882 -42.58 54.14 -11.53
CA PRO A 882 -43.06 55.51 -11.69
C PRO A 882 -42.09 56.50 -11.03
N ARG A 883 -41.65 57.52 -11.78
CA ARG A 883 -40.78 58.59 -11.29
C ARG A 883 -41.18 59.93 -11.91
N ASP A 884 -41.32 60.96 -11.08
CA ASP A 884 -41.71 62.32 -11.50
C ASP A 884 -42.97 62.37 -12.39
N GLY A 885 -43.92 61.47 -12.10
CA GLY A 885 -45.18 61.35 -12.83
C GLY A 885 -45.07 60.68 -14.21
N ARG A 886 -43.96 60.01 -14.55
CA ARG A 886 -43.80 59.21 -15.78
C ARG A 886 -43.28 57.82 -15.44
N MET A 887 -43.56 56.83 -16.29
CA MET A 887 -42.93 55.51 -16.17
C MET A 887 -41.52 55.51 -16.74
N VAL A 888 -40.56 54.97 -16.00
CA VAL A 888 -39.16 54.86 -16.41
C VAL A 888 -38.65 53.43 -16.25
N LEU A 889 -37.77 53.00 -17.15
CA LEU A 889 -36.92 51.83 -16.99
C LEU A 889 -35.69 52.21 -16.18
N HIS A 890 -35.34 51.43 -15.16
CA HIS A 890 -34.17 51.62 -14.32
C HIS A 890 -33.35 50.34 -14.25
N LEU A 891 -32.05 50.47 -14.47
CA LEU A 891 -31.10 49.37 -14.25
C LEU A 891 -30.52 49.49 -12.83
N THR A 892 -30.93 48.58 -11.94
CA THR A 892 -30.56 48.60 -10.51
C THR A 892 -29.04 48.57 -10.32
N GLY A 893 -28.53 49.29 -9.33
CA GLY A 893 -27.08 49.42 -9.10
C GLY A 893 -26.35 50.37 -10.07
N THR A 894 -27.07 51.06 -10.96
CA THR A 894 -26.52 52.11 -11.82
C THR A 894 -27.32 53.41 -11.67
N SER A 895 -26.84 54.49 -12.27
CA SER A 895 -27.60 55.74 -12.40
C SER A 895 -28.44 55.80 -13.68
N PHE A 896 -28.67 54.66 -14.35
CA PHE A 896 -29.37 54.62 -15.63
C PHE A 896 -30.89 54.65 -15.45
N PHE A 897 -31.54 55.61 -16.10
CA PHE A 897 -32.99 55.73 -16.19
C PHE A 897 -33.39 56.07 -17.63
N GLN A 898 -34.46 55.47 -18.14
CA GLN A 898 -35.00 55.74 -19.46
C GLN A 898 -36.52 55.88 -19.40
N THR A 899 -37.06 57.04 -19.78
CA THR A 899 -38.51 57.28 -19.83
C THR A 899 -39.17 56.42 -20.90
N ILE A 900 -40.31 55.82 -20.57
CA ILE A 900 -41.16 55.09 -21.52
C ILE A 900 -42.18 56.06 -22.09
N GLU A 901 -42.24 56.19 -23.41
CA GLU A 901 -43.24 57.00 -24.13
C GLU A 901 -44.29 56.05 -24.74
N SER A 902 -45.40 55.84 -24.04
CA SER A 902 -46.54 55.02 -24.52
C SER A 902 -47.86 55.67 -24.13
N ARG A 903 -48.69 55.91 -25.15
CA ARG A 903 -50.02 56.50 -24.96
C ARG A 903 -50.96 55.56 -24.20
N GLU A 904 -50.90 54.25 -24.47
CA GLU A 904 -51.75 53.29 -23.73
C GLU A 904 -51.36 53.22 -22.25
N LEU A 905 -50.06 53.30 -21.95
CA LEU A 905 -49.58 53.28 -20.56
C LEU A 905 -49.99 54.54 -19.80
N ASP A 906 -49.93 55.71 -20.45
CA ASP A 906 -50.34 57.00 -19.89
C ASP A 906 -51.87 57.08 -19.66
N GLU A 907 -52.68 56.40 -20.47
CA GLU A 907 -54.13 56.29 -20.25
C GLU A 907 -54.47 55.49 -18.97
N ALA A 908 -53.58 54.58 -18.53
CA ALA A 908 -53.71 53.78 -17.31
C ALA A 908 -52.99 54.38 -16.08
N ARG A 909 -52.66 55.68 -16.11
CA ARG A 909 -51.85 56.36 -15.07
C ARG A 909 -52.41 56.25 -13.66
N GLU A 910 -53.73 56.16 -13.52
CA GLU A 910 -54.41 55.96 -12.23
C GLU A 910 -54.06 54.63 -11.56
N LEU A 911 -53.58 53.64 -12.32
CA LEU A 911 -53.22 52.31 -11.83
C LEU A 911 -51.74 52.16 -11.47
N TRP A 912 -50.87 53.13 -11.81
CA TRP A 912 -49.41 52.99 -11.63
C TRP A 912 -48.96 52.92 -10.17
N THR A 913 -49.79 53.42 -9.25
CA THR A 913 -49.53 53.38 -7.81
C THR A 913 -50.21 52.19 -7.13
N GLU A 914 -51.03 51.43 -7.84
CA GLU A 914 -51.73 50.27 -7.30
C GLU A 914 -50.80 49.06 -7.28
N THR A 915 -50.63 48.47 -6.10
CA THR A 915 -49.67 47.36 -5.89
C THR A 915 -50.30 45.99 -6.18
N HIS A 916 -51.63 45.89 -6.06
CA HIS A 916 -52.38 44.65 -6.26
C HIS A 916 -53.64 44.90 -7.08
N VAL A 917 -54.04 43.92 -7.90
CA VAL A 917 -55.26 43.97 -8.73
C VAL A 917 -56.54 43.98 -7.87
N SER A 918 -56.45 43.48 -6.65
CA SER A 918 -57.56 43.33 -5.70
C SER A 918 -57.84 44.58 -4.85
N GLU A 919 -57.07 45.66 -5.01
CA GLU A 919 -57.22 46.88 -4.22
C GLU A 919 -57.17 48.13 -5.09
N SER A 920 -57.95 49.13 -4.72
CA SER A 920 -57.81 50.49 -5.25
C SER A 920 -58.24 51.50 -4.18
N ALA A 921 -58.03 52.79 -4.43
CA ALA A 921 -58.52 53.85 -3.54
C ALA A 921 -60.03 53.78 -3.22
N GLY A 922 -60.84 53.09 -4.04
CA GLY A 922 -62.29 52.93 -3.85
C GLY A 922 -62.77 51.51 -3.54
N VAL A 923 -61.90 50.50 -3.52
CA VAL A 923 -62.28 49.10 -3.33
C VAL A 923 -61.26 48.39 -2.44
N TYR A 924 -61.73 47.84 -1.33
CA TYR A 924 -60.92 47.06 -0.40
C TYR A 924 -60.74 45.60 -0.84
N ARG A 925 -59.60 44.98 -0.53
CA ARG A 925 -59.28 43.58 -0.89
C ARG A 925 -60.33 42.56 -0.45
N GLY A 926 -60.86 42.70 0.76
CA GLY A 926 -61.92 41.81 1.25
C GLY A 926 -63.23 41.93 0.45
N GLU A 927 -63.57 43.14 0.01
CA GLU A 927 -64.75 43.39 -0.83
C GLU A 927 -64.58 42.82 -2.23
N PHE A 928 -63.39 43.00 -2.82
CA PHE A 928 -63.05 42.46 -4.13
C PHE A 928 -63.05 40.92 -4.12
N LEU A 929 -62.50 40.30 -3.07
CA LEU A 929 -62.51 38.86 -2.87
C LEU A 929 -63.94 38.32 -2.74
N ALA A 930 -64.78 38.97 -1.93
CA ALA A 930 -66.19 38.61 -1.78
C ALA A 930 -66.95 38.70 -3.11
N ALA A 931 -66.76 39.79 -3.85
CA ALA A 931 -67.40 39.98 -5.16
C ALA A 931 -66.93 38.93 -6.18
N SER A 932 -65.64 38.61 -6.21
CA SER A 932 -65.05 37.62 -7.11
C SER A 932 -65.58 36.21 -6.86
N ILE A 933 -65.76 35.83 -5.59
CA ILE A 933 -66.33 34.53 -5.21
C ILE A 933 -67.80 34.46 -5.59
N LEU A 934 -68.56 35.54 -5.35
CA LEU A 934 -69.97 35.60 -5.70
C LEU A 934 -70.17 35.50 -7.22
N ASP A 935 -69.39 36.25 -8.00
CA ASP A 935 -69.45 36.25 -9.47
C ASP A 935 -69.08 34.88 -10.06
N ALA A 936 -68.02 34.23 -9.54
CA ALA A 936 -67.66 32.86 -9.91
C ALA A 936 -68.79 31.85 -9.61
N ALA A 937 -69.45 31.99 -8.47
CA ALA A 937 -70.57 31.13 -8.09
C ALA A 937 -71.84 31.38 -8.92
N GLU A 938 -72.06 32.60 -9.43
CA GLU A 938 -73.15 32.89 -10.37
C GLU A 938 -72.89 32.31 -11.76
N ARG A 939 -71.62 32.22 -12.18
CA ARG A 939 -71.20 31.61 -13.45
C ARG A 939 -71.00 30.09 -13.39
N GLY A 940 -70.92 29.51 -12.19
CA GLY A 940 -70.68 28.07 -12.02
C GLY A 940 -69.20 27.68 -12.21
N GLU A 941 -68.28 28.63 -11.99
CA GLU A 941 -66.84 28.45 -12.22
C GLU A 941 -66.14 27.98 -10.95
N ASN A 942 -64.97 27.32 -11.10
CA ASN A 942 -64.14 26.87 -9.99
C ASN A 942 -64.85 25.94 -8.98
N GLY A 943 -65.86 25.20 -9.43
CA GLY A 943 -66.66 24.30 -8.58
C GLY A 943 -67.59 25.04 -7.60
N LEU A 944 -67.75 26.35 -7.76
CA LEU A 944 -68.65 27.17 -6.96
C LEU A 944 -70.01 27.27 -7.64
N SER A 945 -71.06 27.22 -6.83
CA SER A 945 -72.43 27.53 -7.24
C SER A 945 -73.09 28.38 -6.17
N PHE A 946 -74.11 29.15 -6.54
CA PHE A 946 -74.87 29.91 -5.54
C PHE A 946 -75.47 28.99 -4.46
N GLU A 947 -75.88 27.77 -4.79
CA GLU A 947 -76.40 26.78 -3.83
C GLU A 947 -75.30 26.27 -2.87
N HIS A 948 -74.08 26.10 -3.37
CA HIS A 948 -72.92 25.75 -2.55
C HIS A 948 -72.56 26.90 -1.59
N LEU A 949 -72.50 28.14 -2.08
CA LEU A 949 -72.29 29.32 -1.22
C LEU A 949 -73.41 29.52 -0.20
N ALA A 950 -74.65 29.31 -0.60
CA ALA A 950 -75.84 29.34 0.25
C ALA A 950 -75.77 28.34 1.41
N THR A 951 -75.27 27.14 1.13
CA THR A 951 -75.10 26.07 2.11
C THR A 951 -73.95 26.40 3.06
N ALA A 952 -72.79 26.78 2.51
CA ALA A 952 -71.62 27.16 3.30
C ALA A 952 -71.91 28.38 4.19
N ALA A 953 -72.73 29.35 3.75
CA ALA A 953 -73.10 30.52 4.54
C ALA A 953 -73.96 30.20 5.79
N LEU A 954 -74.45 28.97 5.96
CA LEU A 954 -75.11 28.52 7.20
C LEU A 954 -74.12 28.36 8.35
N GLY A 955 -72.84 28.12 8.06
CA GLY A 955 -71.76 27.96 9.04
C GLY A 955 -70.58 28.88 8.73
N HIS A 956 -70.23 29.78 9.65
CA HIS A 956 -69.15 30.75 9.43
C HIS A 956 -67.81 30.08 9.09
N ASP A 957 -67.44 29.00 9.78
CA ASP A 957 -66.18 28.28 9.55
C ASP A 957 -66.14 27.55 8.20
N GLU A 958 -67.29 27.06 7.73
CA GLU A 958 -67.41 26.40 6.42
C GLU A 958 -67.25 27.40 5.28
N LEU A 959 -67.91 28.56 5.37
CA LEU A 959 -67.75 29.64 4.42
C LEU A 959 -66.32 30.22 4.45
N LEU A 960 -65.74 30.39 5.65
CA LEU A 960 -64.37 30.87 5.80
C LEU A 960 -63.35 29.89 5.19
N SER A 961 -63.57 28.57 5.33
CA SER A 961 -62.72 27.56 4.67
C SER A 961 -62.78 27.70 3.15
N LEU A 962 -63.98 27.86 2.59
CA LEU A 962 -64.17 28.05 1.16
C LEU A 962 -63.49 29.33 0.64
N VAL A 963 -63.65 30.44 1.36
CA VAL A 963 -63.00 31.73 1.02
C VAL A 963 -61.47 31.59 1.06
N ARG A 964 -60.94 30.89 2.06
CA ARG A 964 -59.50 30.60 2.18
C ARG A 964 -59.01 29.78 0.99
N ASP A 965 -59.67 28.66 0.70
CA ASP A 965 -59.30 27.78 -0.41
C ASP A 965 -59.32 28.53 -1.75
N TYR A 966 -60.31 29.42 -1.94
CA TYR A 966 -60.38 30.27 -3.12
C TYR A 966 -59.21 31.27 -3.20
N SER A 967 -58.89 31.95 -2.09
CA SER A 967 -57.80 32.94 -2.02
C SER A 967 -56.40 32.34 -2.22
N VAL A 968 -56.18 31.08 -1.82
CA VAL A 968 -54.88 30.39 -1.93
C VAL A 968 -54.44 30.25 -3.38
N SER A 969 -55.39 30.07 -4.30
CA SER A 969 -55.11 29.99 -5.74
C SER A 969 -54.73 31.33 -6.39
N ARG A 970 -54.89 32.45 -5.66
CA ARG A 970 -54.72 33.84 -6.12
C ARG A 970 -53.66 34.58 -5.29
N TYR A 971 -52.48 33.97 -5.20
CA TYR A 971 -51.38 34.45 -4.35
C TYR A 971 -50.80 35.80 -4.80
N ASP A 972 -51.02 36.20 -6.05
CA ASP A 972 -50.61 37.47 -6.66
C ASP A 972 -51.55 38.64 -6.32
N GLU A 973 -52.74 38.35 -5.79
CA GLU A 973 -53.73 39.34 -5.38
C GLU A 973 -53.54 39.85 -3.93
N GLY A 974 -52.46 39.44 -3.24
CA GLY A 974 -52.03 40.08 -1.98
C GLY A 974 -52.98 39.88 -0.78
N TYR A 975 -53.68 38.75 -0.67
CA TYR A 975 -54.57 38.48 0.45
C TYR A 975 -53.82 38.09 1.74
N GLU A 976 -54.10 38.76 2.85
CA GLU A 976 -53.63 38.42 4.18
C GLU A 976 -54.66 37.55 4.90
N ARG A 977 -54.22 36.35 5.28
CA ARG A 977 -55.05 35.39 6.00
C ARG A 977 -55.33 35.88 7.43
N GLY A 978 -56.57 35.76 7.86
CA GLY A 978 -57.11 36.31 9.11
C GLY A 978 -57.63 37.74 8.99
N VAL A 979 -57.42 38.43 7.86
CA VAL A 979 -57.88 39.80 7.63
C VAL A 979 -58.84 39.81 6.44
N HIS A 980 -58.33 39.59 5.23
CA HIS A 980 -59.15 39.71 4.01
C HIS A 980 -60.12 38.55 3.83
N ASP A 981 -59.75 37.33 4.24
CA ASP A 981 -60.63 36.15 4.23
C ASP A 981 -61.77 36.27 5.24
N ASP A 982 -61.49 36.77 6.44
CA ASP A 982 -62.49 37.01 7.49
C ASP A 982 -63.49 38.10 7.07
N ASP A 983 -62.99 39.23 6.57
CA ASP A 983 -63.81 40.33 6.08
C ASP A 983 -64.66 39.91 4.87
N ALA A 984 -64.05 39.23 3.89
CA ALA A 984 -64.75 38.72 2.72
C ALA A 984 -65.85 37.71 3.12
N THR A 985 -65.58 36.86 4.12
CA THR A 985 -66.57 35.89 4.65
C THR A 985 -67.78 36.61 5.25
N ARG A 986 -67.56 37.68 6.03
CA ARG A 986 -68.65 38.48 6.61
C ARG A 986 -69.48 39.19 5.54
N ILE A 987 -68.81 39.76 4.53
CA ILE A 987 -69.46 40.41 3.39
C ILE A 987 -70.30 39.39 2.60
N LEU A 988 -69.72 38.23 2.28
CA LEU A 988 -70.42 37.14 1.58
C LEU A 988 -71.61 36.60 2.36
N THR A 989 -71.50 36.42 3.68
CA THR A 989 -72.63 35.98 4.52
C THR A 989 -73.82 36.93 4.37
N ALA A 990 -73.58 38.25 4.43
CA ALA A 990 -74.63 39.24 4.25
C ALA A 990 -75.19 39.24 2.82
N LEU A 991 -74.33 39.21 1.79
CA LEU A 991 -74.74 39.22 0.39
C LEU A 991 -75.55 37.97 0.01
N VAL A 992 -75.11 36.78 0.42
CA VAL A 992 -75.80 35.51 0.16
C VAL A 992 -77.18 35.52 0.82
N ALA A 993 -77.29 35.96 2.08
CA ALA A 993 -78.58 36.07 2.76
C ALA A 993 -79.54 37.04 2.06
N MET A 994 -79.04 38.20 1.62
CA MET A 994 -79.83 39.17 0.83
C MET A 994 -80.26 38.61 -0.52
N LEU A 995 -79.42 37.84 -1.20
CA LEU A 995 -79.74 37.24 -2.50
C LEU A 995 -80.71 36.07 -2.39
N GLN A 996 -80.63 35.25 -1.33
CA GLN A 996 -81.57 34.17 -1.05
C GLN A 996 -82.99 34.70 -0.79
N THR A 997 -83.10 35.80 -0.05
CA THR A 997 -84.39 36.35 0.40
C THR A 997 -84.97 37.38 -0.55
N GLY A 998 -84.11 38.13 -1.25
CA GLY A 998 -84.51 39.25 -2.10
C GLY A 998 -85.21 38.85 -3.39
N GLY A 999 -85.05 37.60 -3.86
CA GLY A 999 -85.65 37.15 -5.12
C GLY A 999 -85.29 38.09 -6.28
N LEU A 1000 -86.28 38.65 -6.98
CA LEU A 1000 -86.04 39.62 -8.06
C LEU A 1000 -85.50 40.98 -7.57
N LEU A 1001 -85.57 41.29 -6.27
CA LEU A 1001 -85.05 42.56 -5.70
C LEU A 1001 -83.54 42.73 -5.86
N ARG A 1002 -82.80 41.65 -6.19
CA ARG A 1002 -81.40 41.72 -6.61
C ARG A 1002 -81.19 42.58 -7.86
N TYR A 1003 -82.22 42.80 -8.66
CA TYR A 1003 -82.19 43.65 -9.85
C TYR A 1003 -82.75 45.03 -9.55
N THR A 1004 -82.15 46.06 -10.18
CA THR A 1004 -82.56 47.45 -10.00
C THR A 1004 -84.05 47.67 -10.34
N PRO A 1005 -84.73 48.64 -9.72
CA PRO A 1005 -86.14 48.92 -10.02
C PRO A 1005 -86.40 49.16 -11.51
N ALA A 1006 -85.48 49.85 -12.21
CA ALA A 1006 -85.58 50.11 -13.64
C ALA A 1006 -85.51 48.82 -14.48
N ALA A 1007 -84.59 47.91 -14.17
CA ALA A 1007 -84.47 46.62 -14.87
C ALA A 1007 -85.73 45.75 -14.68
N ARG A 1008 -86.25 45.69 -13.45
CA ARG A 1008 -87.50 44.97 -13.17
C ARG A 1008 -88.71 45.58 -13.85
N ALA A 1009 -88.81 46.91 -13.86
CA ALA A 1009 -89.89 47.62 -14.55
C ALA A 1009 -89.84 47.39 -16.07
N ALA A 1010 -88.65 47.46 -16.66
CA ALA A 1010 -88.44 47.17 -18.08
C ALA A 1010 -88.80 45.71 -18.42
N ALA A 1011 -88.38 44.74 -17.60
CA ALA A 1011 -88.73 43.34 -17.78
C ALA A 1011 -90.25 43.08 -17.66
N ALA A 1012 -90.91 43.70 -16.68
CA ALA A 1012 -92.34 43.59 -16.49
C ALA A 1012 -93.14 44.26 -17.63
N LEU A 1013 -92.70 45.43 -18.09
CA LEU A 1013 -93.28 46.13 -19.24
C LEU A 1013 -93.12 45.30 -20.50
N PHE A 1014 -91.91 44.84 -20.79
CA PHE A 1014 -91.61 43.97 -21.93
C PHE A 1014 -92.54 42.74 -21.93
N TRP A 1015 -92.67 42.06 -20.78
CA TRP A 1015 -93.52 40.88 -20.67
C TRP A 1015 -95.02 41.20 -20.78
N ALA A 1016 -95.45 42.35 -20.26
CA ALA A 1016 -96.83 42.80 -20.33
C ALA A 1016 -97.23 43.22 -21.76
N SER A 1017 -96.33 43.84 -22.52
CA SER A 1017 -96.54 44.28 -23.90
C SER A 1017 -96.14 43.25 -24.96
N PHE A 1018 -95.88 42.00 -24.56
CA PHE A 1018 -95.53 40.92 -25.48
C PHE A 1018 -96.81 40.30 -26.07
N ASP A 1019 -97.21 40.80 -27.25
CA ASP A 1019 -98.54 40.57 -27.84
C ASP A 1019 -98.72 39.19 -28.53
N ASP A 1020 -97.62 38.49 -28.82
CA ASP A 1020 -97.66 37.14 -29.40
C ASP A 1020 -97.98 36.09 -28.32
N ARG A 1021 -99.25 35.72 -28.23
CA ARG A 1021 -99.77 34.81 -27.21
C ARG A 1021 -99.20 33.40 -27.32
N ASP A 1022 -98.96 32.90 -28.52
CA ASP A 1022 -98.45 31.54 -28.72
C ASP A 1022 -96.98 31.47 -28.32
N ARG A 1023 -96.19 32.47 -28.71
CA ARG A 1023 -94.79 32.55 -28.32
C ARG A 1023 -94.62 32.85 -26.83
N ARG A 1024 -95.49 33.67 -26.24
CA ARG A 1024 -95.52 33.89 -24.78
C ARG A 1024 -95.82 32.60 -24.03
N ALA A 1025 -96.85 31.86 -24.44
CA ALA A 1025 -97.20 30.58 -23.82
C ALA A 1025 -96.12 29.51 -24.01
N GLU A 1026 -95.39 29.54 -25.11
CA GLU A 1026 -94.21 28.69 -25.32
C GLU A 1026 -93.07 29.07 -24.37
N LEU A 1027 -92.73 30.36 -24.26
CA LEU A 1027 -91.69 30.84 -23.35
C LEU A 1027 -92.06 30.60 -21.87
N GLU A 1028 -93.33 30.76 -21.48
CA GLU A 1028 -93.82 30.40 -20.15
C GLU A 1028 -93.66 28.90 -19.90
N ARG A 1029 -94.02 28.05 -20.86
CA ARG A 1029 -93.82 26.60 -20.75
C ARG A 1029 -92.36 26.22 -20.69
N GLN A 1030 -91.49 26.86 -21.49
CA GLN A 1030 -90.05 26.63 -21.47
C GLN A 1030 -89.45 27.07 -20.13
N ALA A 1031 -89.79 28.25 -19.62
CA ALA A 1031 -89.33 28.75 -18.33
C ALA A 1031 -89.83 27.87 -17.17
N GLN A 1032 -91.10 27.46 -17.19
CA GLN A 1032 -91.65 26.52 -16.19
C GLN A 1032 -91.00 25.14 -16.29
N SER A 1033 -90.77 24.64 -17.50
CA SER A 1033 -90.11 23.36 -17.73
C SER A 1033 -88.65 23.41 -17.28
N MET A 1034 -87.93 24.49 -17.57
CA MET A 1034 -86.56 24.70 -17.13
C MET A 1034 -86.46 24.88 -15.61
N MET A 1035 -87.41 25.58 -14.98
CA MET A 1035 -87.53 25.65 -13.51
C MET A 1035 -87.83 24.29 -12.88
N ARG A 1036 -88.67 23.47 -13.52
CA ARG A 1036 -88.93 22.09 -13.09
C ARG A 1036 -87.68 21.22 -13.25
N LEU A 1037 -86.99 21.33 -14.39
CA LEU A 1037 -85.73 20.64 -14.65
C LEU A 1037 -84.70 21.00 -13.57
N ARG A 1038 -84.48 22.30 -13.33
CA ARG A 1038 -83.57 22.78 -12.29
C ARG A 1038 -83.94 22.25 -10.90
N ARG A 1039 -85.23 22.23 -10.52
CA ARG A 1039 -85.67 21.65 -9.23
C ARG A 1039 -85.51 20.14 -9.15
N SER A 1040 -85.73 19.41 -10.23
CA SER A 1040 -85.57 17.96 -10.28
C SER A 1040 -84.10 17.55 -10.17
N PHE A 1041 -83.20 18.28 -10.84
CA PHE A 1041 -81.77 17.99 -10.90
C PHE A 1041 -80.94 18.66 -9.79
N ALA A 1042 -81.47 19.63 -9.04
CA ALA A 1042 -80.81 20.20 -7.86
C ALA A 1042 -80.77 19.25 -6.64
N SER A 1043 -81.51 18.12 -6.65
CA SER A 1043 -81.49 17.12 -5.57
C SER A 1043 -80.49 15.98 -5.77
N SER A 1044 -79.90 15.88 -6.96
CA SER A 1044 -78.80 14.97 -7.27
C SER A 1044 -77.51 15.77 -7.19
N GLY A 1045 -76.85 15.72 -6.03
CA GLY A 1045 -75.59 16.42 -5.72
C GLY A 1045 -74.38 15.96 -6.53
N ASP A 1046 -74.56 15.39 -7.72
CA ASP A 1046 -73.48 15.10 -8.64
C ASP A 1046 -73.50 16.15 -9.75
N GLY A 1047 -72.64 17.14 -9.55
CA GLY A 1047 -72.26 18.07 -10.60
C GLY A 1047 -71.64 17.31 -11.75
N ASN A 1048 -72.37 17.20 -12.85
CA ASN A 1048 -71.76 17.13 -14.17
C ASN A 1048 -72.67 17.90 -15.14
N PRO A 1049 -72.27 19.10 -15.60
CA PRO A 1049 -72.99 19.77 -16.67
C PRO A 1049 -72.59 19.14 -18.00
N LEU A 1050 -73.57 19.04 -18.90
CA LEU A 1050 -73.29 19.00 -20.34
C LEU A 1050 -72.61 20.30 -20.79
#